data_AF-A0A3E0NWQ8-F1
#
_entry.id   AF-A0A3E0NWQ8-F1
#
_cell.length_a   1.000
_cell.length_b   1.000
_cell.length_c   1.000
_cell.angle_alpha   90.00
_cell.angle_beta   90.00
_cell.angle_gamma   90.00
#
_symmetry.space_group_name_H-M   'P 1'
#
loop_
_entity.id
_entity.type
_entity.pdbx_description
1 polymer ?
#
loop_
_entity_poly.entity_id
_entity_poly.type
_entity_poly.pdbx_seq_one_letter_code
_entity_poly.pdbx_strand_id
1 'polypeptide(L)'
;MTSTGPQEPPTDAAPAETAPEEQELVSVSDSRWRRLETAGFLALLFLAVFAWFRQSPLIYDSDSYYHLAVARLFAERGLVDQLPLRASELGDGFGDKELGLHLFLVPFVATLEPVLAAQLAVTVLVTAILGLLALLVRSLLAESAVSPRWAYLLPVLLPWLSSEFAWRLVRLRAELGALLLLLLSLHCVVRQRERWLVPLGFLFAWSYTAWHAYLGLFGLIFVWRLLVRDDRRLQILLYPTLGVFSGLALHPHFPHNLTIWVLQSFDYFQGKAANLDVGNEIQPHTTDLLLRIDGGLFLLALGLWLARRRAAVQLPSWSASTLAVDVWGWAAAVFWVLYLLMARFSIYAFPFGLLWLLSLLAANGGFERVSRLGRLRIPLALVLLVACLAAAPETTKQIGEYRFRNHPGPDQVRIRDREELARRIPDGAHVAARWQQTPLYLWWAPQGEYLNVLDPIFMARTYPEAFDAQWRVFHGQEPDTPLVLARDLDSSFIAFNPTAPVGSLYQRLENDPRMVKVWHGVNVLFRVQPGATESFVRDWSPVESVSAVGPPRLGAEVSADPWRALHAYVRLPQPEPALESRIECSVLATALRLDETSRFEFAPWDPVSLWRNGQLLLDVRTSPGAVLGRGLEFELPAGEHTLAVRRCAPEDPAAGFFLRRLDG
;
A
#
# COMPACT_ATOMS: atom_id res chain seq x y z
N MET A 1 -16.53 -105.21 -31.77
CA MET A 1 -16.03 -103.90 -32.24
C MET A 1 -16.17 -102.94 -31.07
N THR A 2 -15.15 -102.87 -30.21
CA THR A 2 -14.10 -101.81 -30.19
C THR A 2 -14.71 -100.45 -29.84
N SER A 3 -14.37 -99.78 -28.75
CA SER A 3 -13.00 -99.48 -28.28
C SER A 3 -13.04 -98.96 -26.84
N THR A 4 -12.16 -99.51 -26.00
CA THR A 4 -11.72 -99.01 -24.70
C THR A 4 -10.70 -97.88 -24.86
N GLY A 5 -10.78 -96.83 -24.03
CA GLY A 5 -9.75 -95.81 -23.86
C GLY A 5 -9.86 -95.17 -22.46
N PRO A 6 -8.75 -94.76 -21.82
CA PRO A 6 -8.60 -94.75 -20.36
C PRO A 6 -8.97 -93.41 -19.70
N GLN A 7 -9.40 -93.47 -18.44
CA GLN A 7 -9.57 -92.35 -17.52
C GLN A 7 -8.20 -91.82 -17.06
N GLU A 8 -7.96 -90.52 -17.25
CA GLU A 8 -6.92 -89.74 -16.55
C GLU A 8 -7.51 -89.07 -15.28
N PRO A 9 -6.71 -88.86 -14.21
CA PRO A 9 -7.17 -88.28 -12.96
C PRO A 9 -7.24 -86.74 -13.01
N PRO A 10 -8.00 -86.08 -12.12
CA PRO A 10 -8.06 -84.63 -12.07
C PRO A 10 -6.75 -84.06 -11.50
N THR A 11 -6.09 -83.21 -12.29
CA THR A 11 -4.99 -82.34 -11.85
C THR A 11 -5.58 -81.16 -11.07
N ASP A 12 -5.30 -81.12 -9.76
CA ASP A 12 -5.49 -79.94 -8.93
C ASP A 12 -4.62 -78.79 -9.48
N ALA A 13 -5.27 -77.82 -10.14
CA ALA A 13 -4.67 -76.56 -10.51
C ALA A 13 -4.57 -75.68 -9.26
N ALA A 14 -3.37 -75.59 -8.68
CA ALA A 14 -3.01 -74.55 -7.73
C ALA A 14 -3.25 -73.16 -8.36
N PRO A 15 -3.83 -72.19 -7.64
CA PRO A 15 -3.94 -70.83 -8.15
C PRO A 15 -2.53 -70.26 -8.32
N ALA A 16 -2.21 -69.82 -9.53
CA ALA A 16 -0.99 -69.10 -9.83
C ALA A 16 -0.95 -67.82 -8.98
N GLU A 17 -0.03 -67.77 -8.00
CA GLU A 17 0.45 -66.54 -7.38
C GLU A 17 1.16 -65.70 -8.46
N THR A 18 0.38 -64.96 -9.24
CA THR A 18 0.90 -63.90 -10.11
C THR A 18 1.24 -62.68 -9.25
N ALA A 19 2.54 -62.55 -8.96
CA ALA A 19 3.34 -61.31 -8.93
C ALA A 19 2.81 -60.10 -8.12
N PRO A 20 3.09 -60.02 -6.81
CA PRO A 20 3.09 -58.75 -6.08
C PRO A 20 4.10 -57.72 -6.66
N GLU A 21 5.13 -58.19 -7.36
CA GLU A 21 6.22 -57.37 -7.92
C GLU A 21 5.77 -56.46 -9.07
N GLU A 22 4.84 -56.89 -9.93
CA GLU A 22 4.34 -56.06 -11.04
C GLU A 22 3.42 -54.93 -10.57
N GLN A 23 2.59 -55.16 -9.54
CA GLN A 23 1.74 -54.11 -8.97
C GLN A 23 2.55 -53.06 -8.22
N GLU A 24 3.63 -53.48 -7.55
CA GLU A 24 4.55 -52.57 -6.86
C GLU A 24 5.33 -51.70 -7.87
N LEU A 25 5.84 -52.29 -8.95
CA LEU A 25 6.53 -51.57 -10.04
C LEU A 25 5.63 -50.54 -10.76
N VAL A 26 4.36 -50.86 -11.00
CA VAL A 26 3.38 -49.94 -11.61
C VAL A 26 3.07 -48.76 -10.67
N SER A 27 2.89 -49.02 -9.37
CA SER A 27 2.62 -47.97 -8.38
C SER A 27 3.79 -46.98 -8.19
N VAL A 28 5.03 -47.49 -8.25
CA VAL A 28 6.26 -46.69 -8.13
C VAL A 28 6.46 -45.81 -9.37
N SER A 29 6.25 -46.38 -10.58
CA SER A 29 6.31 -45.66 -11.85
C SER A 29 5.32 -44.50 -11.90
N ASP A 30 4.06 -44.74 -11.52
CA ASP A 30 3.01 -43.72 -11.48
C ASP A 30 3.34 -42.57 -10.51
N SER A 31 3.94 -42.89 -9.36
CA SER A 31 4.34 -41.87 -8.39
C SER A 31 5.47 -40.99 -8.92
N ARG A 32 6.41 -41.55 -9.70
CA ARG A 32 7.55 -40.83 -10.28
C ARG A 32 7.09 -39.88 -11.37
N TRP A 33 6.22 -40.31 -12.28
CA TRP A 33 5.68 -39.47 -13.34
C TRP A 33 4.89 -38.28 -12.80
N ARG A 34 4.09 -38.48 -11.74
CA ARG A 34 3.35 -37.38 -11.09
C ARG A 34 4.28 -36.33 -10.48
N ARG A 35 5.40 -36.75 -9.89
CA ARG A 35 6.42 -35.83 -9.36
C ARG A 35 7.10 -35.04 -10.48
N LEU A 36 7.46 -35.71 -11.58
CA LEU A 36 8.05 -35.05 -12.75
C LEU A 36 7.08 -34.06 -13.41
N GLU A 37 5.81 -34.42 -13.54
CA GLU A 37 4.75 -33.53 -14.03
C GLU A 37 4.62 -32.28 -13.15
N THR A 38 4.59 -32.45 -11.83
CA THR A 38 4.53 -31.33 -10.88
C THR A 38 5.78 -30.46 -10.95
N ALA A 39 6.97 -31.05 -10.96
CA ALA A 39 8.23 -30.33 -11.08
C ALA A 39 8.30 -29.55 -12.41
N GLY A 40 7.92 -30.19 -13.51
CA GLY A 40 7.83 -29.55 -14.83
C GLY A 40 6.84 -28.39 -14.85
N PHE A 41 5.66 -28.55 -14.25
CA PHE A 41 4.68 -27.47 -14.10
C PHE A 41 5.26 -26.30 -13.30
N LEU A 42 5.85 -26.55 -12.13
CA LEU A 42 6.43 -25.51 -11.29
C LEU A 42 7.59 -24.78 -11.98
N ALA A 43 8.45 -25.50 -12.70
CA ALA A 43 9.52 -24.90 -13.48
C ALA A 43 8.99 -24.02 -14.62
N LEU A 44 8.00 -24.49 -15.38
CA LEU A 44 7.37 -23.70 -16.44
C LEU A 44 6.63 -22.48 -15.89
N LEU A 45 5.92 -22.64 -14.77
CA LEU A 45 5.24 -21.56 -14.08
C LEU A 45 6.24 -20.50 -13.62
N PHE A 46 7.35 -20.92 -12.98
CA PHE A 46 8.42 -20.03 -12.57
C PHE A 46 8.99 -19.25 -13.74
N LEU A 47 9.34 -19.93 -14.84
CA LEU A 47 9.89 -19.28 -16.04
C LEU A 47 8.89 -18.30 -16.66
N ALA A 48 7.59 -18.63 -16.70
CA ALA A 48 6.56 -17.76 -17.23
C ALA A 48 6.36 -16.51 -16.36
N VAL A 49 6.27 -16.67 -15.04
CA VAL A 49 6.14 -15.57 -14.09
C VAL A 49 7.39 -14.69 -14.10
N PHE A 50 8.58 -15.29 -14.15
CA PHE A 50 9.83 -14.56 -14.26
C PHE A 50 9.89 -13.75 -15.56
N ALA A 51 9.57 -14.38 -16.70
CA ALA A 51 9.52 -13.71 -17.99
C ALA A 51 8.51 -12.56 -18.03
N TRP A 52 7.41 -12.64 -17.28
CA TRP A 52 6.48 -11.54 -17.09
C TRP A 52 7.13 -10.36 -16.37
N PHE A 53 7.70 -10.59 -15.18
CA PHE A 53 8.32 -9.51 -14.39
C PHE A 53 9.55 -8.90 -15.07
N ARG A 54 10.32 -9.70 -15.83
CA ARG A 54 11.51 -9.23 -16.55
C ARG A 54 11.22 -8.20 -17.65
N GLN A 55 9.97 -8.06 -18.09
CA GLN A 55 9.55 -7.04 -19.05
C GLN A 55 9.47 -5.62 -18.44
N SER A 56 9.58 -5.50 -17.11
CA SER A 56 9.42 -4.23 -16.38
C SER A 56 10.75 -3.73 -15.83
N PRO A 57 11.31 -2.60 -16.33
CA PRO A 57 12.56 -2.03 -15.82
C PRO A 57 12.44 -1.43 -14.42
N LEU A 58 11.22 -1.21 -13.94
CA LEU A 58 10.90 -0.70 -12.61
C LEU A 58 10.01 -1.68 -11.86
N ILE A 59 9.95 -1.50 -10.54
CA ILE A 59 9.04 -2.22 -9.64
C ILE A 59 7.73 -1.43 -9.53
N TYR A 60 6.61 -2.16 -9.48
CA TYR A 60 5.26 -1.66 -9.69
C TYR A 60 4.78 -0.62 -8.68
N ASP A 61 4.91 -0.89 -7.39
CA ASP A 61 4.40 -0.03 -6.32
C ASP A 61 5.52 0.54 -5.44
N SER A 62 5.24 1.67 -4.78
CA SER A 62 6.18 2.35 -3.88
C SER A 62 6.60 1.47 -2.70
N ASP A 63 5.66 0.83 -2.03
CA ASP A 63 5.92 0.12 -0.77
C ASP A 63 6.83 -1.10 -0.98
N SER A 64 6.80 -1.70 -2.17
CA SER A 64 7.81 -2.69 -2.59
C SER A 64 9.24 -2.15 -2.44
N TYR A 65 9.51 -0.87 -2.72
CA TYR A 65 10.82 -0.26 -2.52
C TYR A 65 11.17 -0.07 -1.04
N TYR A 66 10.17 0.15 -0.16
CA TYR A 66 10.41 0.17 1.29
C TYR A 66 10.92 -1.20 1.78
N HIS A 67 10.26 -2.30 1.39
CA HIS A 67 10.69 -3.64 1.80
C HIS A 67 12.10 -3.97 1.32
N LEU A 68 12.45 -3.55 0.11
CA LEU A 68 13.79 -3.71 -0.43
C LEU A 68 14.81 -2.84 0.31
N ALA A 69 14.45 -1.60 0.65
CA ALA A 69 15.34 -0.70 1.40
C ALA A 69 15.65 -1.24 2.80
N VAL A 70 14.63 -1.72 3.53
CA VAL A 70 14.84 -2.35 4.85
C VAL A 70 15.63 -3.64 4.72
N ALA A 71 15.33 -4.50 3.74
CA ALA A 71 16.09 -5.72 3.52
C ALA A 71 17.56 -5.44 3.15
N ARG A 72 17.84 -4.39 2.37
CA ARG A 72 19.20 -3.94 2.06
C ARG A 72 19.92 -3.48 3.33
N LEU A 73 19.23 -2.70 4.17
CA LEU A 73 19.76 -2.27 5.45
C LEU A 73 20.10 -3.47 6.35
N PHE A 74 19.25 -4.51 6.38
CA PHE A 74 19.52 -5.76 7.08
C PHE A 74 20.71 -6.54 6.50
N ALA A 75 20.85 -6.56 5.18
CA ALA A 75 21.98 -7.18 4.52
C ALA A 75 23.32 -6.47 4.85
N GLU A 76 23.29 -5.14 4.96
CA GLU A 76 24.48 -4.32 5.21
C GLU A 76 24.87 -4.25 6.69
N ARG A 77 23.89 -4.16 7.60
CA ARG A 77 24.12 -3.83 9.02
C ARG A 77 23.58 -4.87 10.01
N GLY A 78 22.95 -5.93 9.51
CA GLY A 78 22.17 -6.84 10.37
C GLY A 78 20.83 -6.21 10.79
N LEU A 79 20.17 -6.83 11.76
CA LEU A 79 18.91 -6.31 12.28
C LEU A 79 19.13 -4.92 12.88
N VAL A 80 18.40 -3.91 12.38
CA VAL A 80 18.45 -2.54 12.89
C VAL A 80 17.26 -2.24 13.78
N ASP A 81 17.44 -1.35 14.74
CA ASP A 81 16.38 -0.86 15.64
C ASP A 81 15.90 0.55 15.27
N GLN A 82 16.46 1.14 14.20
CA GLN A 82 16.13 2.49 13.76
C GLN A 82 16.13 2.60 12.23
N LEU A 83 15.12 3.30 11.70
CA LEU A 83 15.10 3.76 10.30
C LEU A 83 15.36 5.27 10.25
N PRO A 84 15.86 5.81 9.12
CA PRO A 84 16.13 7.25 8.97
C PRO A 84 14.82 8.03 8.75
N LEU A 85 13.94 7.98 9.76
CA LEU A 85 12.61 8.59 9.80
C LEU A 85 12.49 9.42 11.09
N ARG A 86 12.32 10.73 10.97
CA ARG A 86 12.40 11.67 12.10
C ARG A 86 11.05 12.00 12.74
N ALA A 87 9.94 11.68 12.08
CA ALA A 87 8.58 11.93 12.55
C ALA A 87 7.68 10.71 12.31
N SER A 88 8.18 9.53 12.68
CA SER A 88 7.50 8.25 12.47
C SER A 88 7.73 7.30 13.64
N GLU A 89 6.69 6.57 14.01
CA GLU A 89 6.75 5.40 14.90
C GLU A 89 7.58 4.24 14.31
N LEU A 90 7.86 4.27 13.01
CA LEU A 90 8.79 3.35 12.36
C LEU A 90 10.25 3.85 12.37
N GLY A 91 10.50 5.05 12.88
CA GLY A 91 11.83 5.66 13.01
C GLY A 91 12.59 5.08 14.19
N ASP A 92 12.45 5.70 15.35
CA ASP A 92 13.05 5.23 16.59
C ASP A 92 12.35 4.00 17.16
N GLY A 93 13.14 3.00 17.56
CA GLY A 93 12.63 1.74 18.13
C GLY A 93 12.04 0.77 17.10
N PHE A 94 12.09 1.11 15.80
CA PHE A 94 11.61 0.36 14.63
C PHE A 94 10.97 -1.01 14.95
N GLY A 95 9.65 -1.00 15.13
CA GLY A 95 8.87 -2.21 15.32
C GLY A 95 8.59 -2.92 14.00
N ASP A 96 9.55 -3.65 13.44
CA ASP A 96 9.38 -4.30 12.14
C ASP A 96 8.14 -5.21 12.12
N LYS A 97 7.11 -4.77 11.39
CA LYS A 97 5.84 -5.50 11.29
C LYS A 97 5.86 -6.64 10.26
N GLU A 98 6.94 -6.73 9.47
CA GLU A 98 7.07 -7.61 8.31
C GLU A 98 8.47 -8.25 8.24
N LEU A 99 9.09 -8.47 9.41
CA LEU A 99 10.42 -9.04 9.58
C LEU A 99 10.66 -10.29 8.72
N GLY A 100 9.71 -11.22 8.68
CA GLY A 100 9.82 -12.45 7.89
C GLY A 100 9.94 -12.18 6.39
N LEU A 101 9.30 -11.12 5.88
CA LEU A 101 9.46 -10.69 4.48
C LEU A 101 10.84 -10.06 4.29
N HIS A 102 11.27 -9.16 5.17
CA HIS A 102 12.59 -8.52 5.05
C HIS A 102 13.72 -9.55 5.09
N LEU A 103 13.67 -10.52 6.01
CA LEU A 103 14.63 -11.63 6.09
C LEU A 103 14.61 -12.51 4.84
N PHE A 104 13.43 -12.77 4.26
CA PHE A 104 13.32 -13.48 2.98
C PHE A 104 14.00 -12.71 1.84
N LEU A 105 13.96 -11.38 1.86
CA LEU A 105 14.53 -10.52 0.82
C LEU A 105 16.05 -10.35 0.93
N VAL A 106 16.63 -10.42 2.14
CA VAL A 106 18.08 -10.28 2.40
C VAL A 106 18.96 -11.03 1.37
N PRO A 107 18.81 -12.35 1.13
CA PRO A 107 19.68 -13.05 0.20
C PRO A 107 19.62 -12.52 -1.24
N PHE A 108 18.47 -11.97 -1.66
CA PHE A 108 18.30 -11.41 -3.00
C PHE A 108 18.98 -10.05 -3.12
N VAL A 109 18.74 -9.15 -2.17
CA VAL A 109 19.30 -7.78 -2.21
C VAL A 109 20.80 -7.75 -1.90
N ALA A 110 21.32 -8.74 -1.18
CA ALA A 110 22.74 -8.86 -0.88
C ALA A 110 23.59 -9.31 -2.08
N THR A 111 23.00 -9.98 -3.07
CA THR A 111 23.74 -10.66 -4.15
C THR A 111 23.38 -10.22 -5.56
N LEU A 112 22.21 -9.64 -5.76
CA LEU A 112 21.69 -9.29 -7.08
C LEU A 112 21.53 -7.79 -7.24
N GLU A 113 21.50 -7.34 -8.49
CA GLU A 113 21.13 -5.96 -8.80
C GLU A 113 19.72 -5.64 -8.26
N PRO A 114 19.50 -4.43 -7.71
CA PRO A 114 18.24 -3.88 -7.22
C PRO A 114 16.94 -4.43 -7.84
N VAL A 115 16.78 -4.22 -9.15
CA VAL A 115 15.54 -4.56 -9.85
C VAL A 115 15.41 -6.08 -10.03
N LEU A 116 16.52 -6.77 -10.32
CA LEU A 116 16.54 -8.21 -10.48
C LEU A 116 16.23 -8.93 -9.16
N ALA A 117 16.75 -8.43 -8.04
CA ALA A 117 16.45 -8.93 -6.69
C ALA A 117 14.94 -8.93 -6.43
N ALA A 118 14.28 -7.81 -6.69
CA ALA A 118 12.84 -7.65 -6.52
C ALA A 118 12.04 -8.58 -7.45
N GLN A 119 12.38 -8.60 -8.74
CA GLN A 119 11.72 -9.44 -9.74
C GLN A 119 11.82 -10.92 -9.41
N LEU A 120 12.99 -11.38 -8.94
CA LEU A 120 13.20 -12.78 -8.58
C LEU A 120 12.44 -13.12 -7.29
N ALA A 121 12.51 -12.27 -6.26
CA ALA A 121 11.82 -12.48 -5.00
C ALA A 121 10.29 -12.58 -5.19
N VAL A 122 9.69 -11.64 -5.94
CA VAL A 122 8.25 -11.69 -6.23
C VAL A 122 7.89 -12.91 -7.09
N THR A 123 8.74 -13.31 -8.03
CA THR A 123 8.55 -14.52 -8.84
C THR A 123 8.48 -15.77 -7.97
N VAL A 124 9.40 -15.89 -7.00
CA VAL A 124 9.44 -17.02 -6.06
C VAL A 124 8.14 -17.08 -5.25
N LEU A 125 7.70 -15.95 -4.68
CA LEU A 125 6.47 -15.90 -3.89
C LEU A 125 5.22 -16.22 -4.72
N VAL A 126 5.07 -15.60 -5.90
CA VAL A 126 3.92 -15.83 -6.78
C VAL A 126 3.88 -17.28 -7.28
N THR A 127 5.03 -17.84 -7.64
CA THR A 127 5.12 -19.24 -8.07
C THR A 127 4.82 -20.19 -6.90
N ALA A 128 5.27 -19.89 -5.69
CA ALA A 128 4.95 -20.68 -4.51
C ALA A 128 3.44 -20.66 -4.21
N ILE A 129 2.79 -19.50 -4.31
CA ILE A 129 1.34 -19.35 -4.11
C ILE A 129 0.56 -20.13 -5.17
N LEU A 130 0.81 -19.86 -6.47
CA LEU A 130 0.07 -20.49 -7.56
C LEU A 130 0.37 -22.00 -7.66
N GLY A 131 1.61 -22.39 -7.39
CA GLY A 131 2.03 -23.78 -7.28
C GLY A 131 1.34 -24.51 -6.14
N LEU A 132 1.31 -23.93 -4.93
CA LEU A 132 0.60 -24.50 -3.80
C LEU A 132 -0.91 -24.61 -4.09
N LEU A 133 -1.52 -23.57 -4.68
CA LEU A 133 -2.92 -23.63 -5.10
C LEU A 133 -3.16 -24.78 -6.09
N ALA A 134 -2.27 -25.00 -7.06
CA ALA A 134 -2.39 -26.13 -7.99
C ALA A 134 -2.31 -27.48 -7.28
N LEU A 135 -1.42 -27.62 -6.29
CA LEU A 135 -1.32 -28.83 -5.49
C LEU A 135 -2.56 -29.06 -4.62
N LEU A 136 -3.11 -28.00 -4.02
CA LEU A 136 -4.33 -28.06 -3.22
C LEU A 136 -5.53 -28.44 -4.09
N VAL A 137 -5.71 -27.79 -5.24
CA VAL A 137 -6.77 -28.13 -6.20
C VAL A 137 -6.61 -29.56 -6.69
N ARG A 138 -5.39 -30.00 -7.01
CA ARG A 138 -5.12 -31.39 -7.41
C ARG A 138 -5.56 -32.35 -6.31
N SER A 139 -5.26 -32.05 -5.05
CA SER A 139 -5.66 -32.88 -3.93
C SER A 139 -7.17 -32.97 -3.74
N LEU A 140 -7.90 -31.86 -3.98
CA LEU A 140 -9.37 -31.84 -3.94
C LEU A 140 -9.98 -32.62 -5.10
N LEU A 141 -9.40 -32.52 -6.30
CA LEU A 141 -9.93 -33.19 -7.48
C LEU A 141 -9.50 -34.65 -7.63
N ALA A 142 -8.51 -35.12 -6.85
CA ALA A 142 -7.97 -36.47 -6.96
C ALA A 142 -9.00 -37.58 -6.75
N GLU A 143 -10.01 -37.33 -5.92
CA GLU A 143 -11.10 -38.27 -5.63
C GLU A 143 -12.31 -38.09 -6.56
N SER A 144 -12.24 -37.12 -7.47
CA SER A 144 -13.33 -36.79 -8.40
C SER A 144 -13.07 -37.35 -9.80
N ALA A 145 -14.14 -37.54 -10.58
CA ALA A 145 -14.03 -37.96 -11.98
C ALA A 145 -13.56 -36.83 -12.93
N VAL A 146 -12.93 -35.78 -12.40
CA VAL A 146 -12.49 -34.59 -13.13
C VAL A 146 -11.05 -34.79 -13.61
N SER A 147 -10.75 -34.27 -14.81
CA SER A 147 -9.38 -34.32 -15.34
C SER A 147 -8.40 -33.58 -14.43
N PRO A 148 -7.24 -34.18 -14.07
CA PRO A 148 -6.21 -33.53 -13.28
C PRO A 148 -5.68 -32.22 -13.88
N ARG A 149 -5.83 -32.00 -15.19
CA ARG A 149 -5.38 -30.78 -15.88
C ARG A 149 -6.04 -29.51 -15.34
N TRP A 150 -7.26 -29.61 -14.83
CA TRP A 150 -7.95 -28.48 -14.18
C TRP A 150 -7.20 -27.96 -12.95
N ALA A 151 -6.42 -28.82 -12.29
CA ALA A 151 -5.63 -28.42 -11.13
C ALA A 151 -4.49 -27.46 -11.48
N TYR A 152 -3.93 -27.56 -12.68
CA TYR A 152 -2.90 -26.64 -13.14
C TYR A 152 -3.51 -25.41 -13.84
N LEU A 153 -4.62 -25.60 -14.54
CA LEU A 153 -5.27 -24.54 -15.31
C LEU A 153 -5.94 -23.49 -14.43
N LEU A 154 -6.74 -23.88 -13.43
CA LEU A 154 -7.55 -22.94 -12.65
C LEU A 154 -6.72 -21.92 -11.86
N PRO A 155 -5.64 -22.30 -11.13
CA PRO A 155 -4.81 -21.33 -10.42
C PRO A 155 -4.10 -20.35 -11.36
N VAL A 156 -3.63 -20.83 -12.52
CA VAL A 156 -2.94 -19.96 -13.51
C VAL A 156 -3.91 -19.00 -14.19
N LEU A 157 -5.17 -19.39 -14.38
CA LEU A 157 -6.20 -18.51 -14.92
C LEU A 157 -6.77 -17.52 -13.90
N LEU A 158 -6.62 -17.77 -12.60
CA LEU A 158 -7.22 -16.94 -11.57
C LEU A 158 -6.81 -15.44 -11.69
N PRO A 159 -5.52 -15.08 -11.90
CA PRO A 159 -5.11 -13.69 -12.15
C PRO A 159 -5.67 -13.11 -13.46
N TRP A 160 -5.94 -13.94 -14.47
CA TRP A 160 -6.57 -13.45 -15.70
C TRP A 160 -8.05 -13.10 -15.49
N LEU A 161 -8.74 -13.89 -14.67
CA LEU A 161 -10.19 -13.81 -14.44
C LEU A 161 -10.60 -12.81 -13.37
N SER A 162 -9.67 -12.42 -12.49
CA SER A 162 -9.83 -11.35 -11.51
C SER A 162 -8.64 -10.40 -11.62
N SER A 163 -8.90 -9.22 -12.19
CA SER A 163 -7.90 -8.16 -12.27
C SER A 163 -7.46 -7.68 -10.89
N GLU A 164 -8.37 -7.68 -9.92
CA GLU A 164 -8.07 -7.29 -8.54
C GLU A 164 -7.08 -8.26 -7.87
N PHE A 165 -7.27 -9.58 -8.07
CA PHE A 165 -6.31 -10.58 -7.60
C PHE A 165 -4.94 -10.42 -8.26
N ALA A 166 -4.90 -10.23 -9.58
CA ALA A 166 -3.65 -10.00 -10.30
C ALA A 166 -2.90 -8.77 -9.79
N TRP A 167 -3.61 -7.69 -9.48
CA TRP A 167 -3.03 -6.45 -8.98
C TRP A 167 -2.36 -6.56 -7.62
N ARG A 168 -2.76 -7.54 -6.81
CA ARG A 168 -2.13 -7.84 -5.52
C ARG A 168 -0.93 -8.75 -5.69
N LEU A 169 -0.99 -9.70 -6.62
CA LEU A 169 0.12 -10.62 -6.90
C LEU A 169 1.39 -9.92 -7.42
N VAL A 170 1.25 -8.77 -8.08
CA VAL A 170 2.40 -8.03 -8.61
C VAL A 170 3.14 -7.17 -7.58
N ARG A 171 2.60 -7.02 -6.36
CA ARG A 171 3.18 -6.19 -5.30
C ARG A 171 4.10 -7.05 -4.43
N LEU A 172 5.36 -6.67 -4.28
CA LEU A 172 6.29 -7.35 -3.38
C LEU A 172 6.03 -6.90 -1.94
N ARG A 173 4.92 -7.38 -1.37
CA ARG A 173 4.42 -6.99 -0.04
C ARG A 173 4.08 -8.21 0.80
N ALA A 174 3.86 -7.97 2.09
CA ALA A 174 3.68 -9.02 3.09
C ALA A 174 2.41 -9.87 2.90
N GLU A 175 1.39 -9.36 2.19
CA GLU A 175 0.20 -10.15 1.90
C GLU A 175 0.48 -11.45 1.10
N LEU A 176 1.56 -11.48 0.31
CA LEU A 176 1.95 -12.68 -0.44
C LEU A 176 2.41 -13.79 0.50
N GLY A 177 3.29 -13.45 1.44
CA GLY A 177 3.75 -14.38 2.49
C GLY A 177 2.61 -14.82 3.39
N ALA A 178 1.73 -13.88 3.78
CA ALA A 178 0.56 -14.17 4.60
C ALA A 178 -0.40 -15.16 3.91
N LEU A 179 -0.69 -14.98 2.62
CA LEU A 179 -1.52 -15.91 1.86
C LEU A 179 -0.90 -17.32 1.82
N LEU A 180 0.41 -17.42 1.54
CA LEU A 180 1.12 -18.69 1.51
C LEU A 180 1.03 -19.43 2.85
N LEU A 181 1.30 -18.72 3.95
CA LEU A 181 1.24 -19.27 5.30
C LEU A 181 -0.18 -19.66 5.72
N LEU A 182 -1.20 -18.89 5.34
CA LEU A 182 -2.61 -19.24 5.57
C LEU A 182 -3.02 -20.50 4.79
N LEU A 183 -2.66 -20.60 3.50
CA LEU A 183 -2.93 -21.79 2.69
C LEU A 183 -2.30 -23.05 3.31
N LEU A 184 -1.04 -22.97 3.75
CA LEU A 184 -0.35 -24.06 4.44
C LEU A 184 -1.00 -24.40 5.78
N SER A 185 -1.38 -23.39 6.57
CA SER A 185 -1.98 -23.58 7.90
C SER A 185 -3.35 -24.26 7.80
N LEU A 186 -4.22 -23.75 6.94
CA LEU A 186 -5.54 -24.34 6.70
C LEU A 186 -5.42 -25.74 6.08
N HIS A 187 -4.45 -25.96 5.19
CA HIS A 187 -4.16 -27.30 4.70
C HIS A 187 -3.75 -28.26 5.81
N CYS A 188 -2.96 -27.81 6.80
CA CYS A 188 -2.62 -28.61 7.97
C CYS A 188 -3.86 -28.99 8.78
N VAL A 189 -4.84 -28.10 8.92
CA VAL A 189 -6.13 -28.43 9.57
C VAL A 189 -6.90 -29.47 8.77
N VAL A 190 -7.02 -29.30 7.45
CA VAL A 190 -7.68 -30.29 6.57
C VAL A 190 -7.01 -31.66 6.63
N ARG A 191 -5.67 -31.68 6.73
CA ARG A 191 -4.87 -32.91 6.87
C ARG A 191 -4.78 -33.43 8.30
N GLN A 192 -5.42 -32.77 9.28
CA GLN A 192 -5.34 -33.12 10.70
C GLN A 192 -3.89 -33.22 11.20
N ARG A 193 -3.06 -32.26 10.80
CA ARG A 193 -1.64 -32.12 11.17
C ARG A 193 -1.43 -30.81 11.92
N GLU A 194 -2.24 -30.58 12.94
CA GLU A 194 -2.37 -29.30 13.64
C GLU A 194 -1.04 -28.88 14.28
N ARG A 195 -0.13 -29.80 14.63
CA ARG A 195 1.18 -29.46 15.23
C ARG A 195 2.00 -28.47 14.39
N TRP A 196 1.82 -28.46 13.07
CA TRP A 196 2.50 -27.51 12.18
C TRP A 196 1.96 -26.09 12.29
N LEU A 197 0.80 -25.88 12.92
CA LEU A 197 0.27 -24.55 13.20
C LEU A 197 1.15 -23.77 14.19
N VAL A 198 1.97 -24.44 15.00
CA VAL A 198 2.94 -23.75 15.88
C VAL A 198 4.01 -23.03 15.04
N PRO A 199 4.85 -23.70 14.24
CA PRO A 199 5.84 -22.99 13.42
C PRO A 199 5.21 -22.10 12.35
N LEU A 200 4.03 -22.45 11.79
CA LEU A 200 3.37 -21.58 10.82
C LEU A 200 2.79 -20.31 11.46
N GLY A 201 2.19 -20.40 12.65
CA GLY A 201 1.72 -19.24 13.40
C GLY A 201 2.86 -18.33 13.85
N PHE A 202 4.00 -18.94 14.24
CA PHE A 202 5.24 -18.20 14.53
C PHE A 202 5.72 -17.41 13.33
N LEU A 203 5.87 -18.06 12.18
CA LEU A 203 6.29 -17.41 10.94
C LEU A 203 5.26 -16.36 10.48
N PHE A 204 3.97 -16.60 10.68
CA PHE A 204 2.93 -15.64 10.33
C PHE A 204 3.07 -14.36 11.15
N ALA A 205 3.30 -14.47 12.46
CA ALA A 205 3.51 -13.31 13.33
C ALA A 205 4.77 -12.51 12.96
N TRP A 206 5.81 -13.18 12.44
CA TRP A 206 7.00 -12.50 11.91
C TRP A 206 6.76 -11.87 10.53
N SER A 207 5.92 -12.46 9.69
CA SER A 207 5.74 -12.02 8.31
C SER A 207 4.66 -10.96 8.13
N TYR A 208 3.66 -10.86 9.01
CA TYR A 208 2.51 -9.99 8.78
C TYR A 208 1.82 -9.52 10.08
N THR A 209 1.61 -8.21 10.19
CA THR A 209 1.04 -7.58 11.40
C THR A 209 -0.37 -8.08 11.77
N ALA A 210 -1.16 -8.57 10.80
CA ALA A 210 -2.55 -8.96 11.05
C ALA A 210 -2.69 -10.35 11.69
N TRP A 211 -1.81 -10.70 12.64
CA TRP A 211 -1.82 -11.99 13.36
C TRP A 211 -3.13 -12.23 14.14
N HIS A 212 -3.80 -11.17 14.59
CA HIS A 212 -5.10 -11.27 15.25
C HIS A 212 -6.19 -11.83 14.31
N ALA A 213 -6.13 -11.52 13.01
CA ALA A 213 -7.04 -12.08 12.02
C ALA A 213 -6.76 -13.56 11.77
N TYR A 214 -5.48 -13.97 11.80
CA TYR A 214 -5.09 -15.38 11.76
C TYR A 214 -5.68 -16.14 12.95
N LEU A 215 -5.48 -15.66 14.19
CA LEU A 215 -6.07 -16.27 15.38
C LEU A 215 -7.61 -16.27 15.36
N GLY A 216 -8.22 -15.17 14.91
CA GLY A 216 -9.68 -15.06 14.76
C GLY A 216 -10.25 -16.11 13.82
N LEU A 217 -9.59 -16.39 12.70
CA LEU A 217 -10.00 -17.44 11.76
C LEU A 217 -9.94 -18.84 12.39
N PHE A 218 -8.85 -19.18 13.08
CA PHE A 218 -8.74 -20.48 13.75
C PHE A 218 -9.68 -20.62 14.94
N GLY A 219 -9.91 -19.53 15.69
CA GLY A 219 -10.93 -19.47 16.74
C GLY A 219 -12.33 -19.71 16.20
N LEU A 220 -12.69 -19.10 15.06
CA LEU A 220 -13.97 -19.32 14.39
C LEU A 220 -14.14 -20.78 13.94
N ILE A 221 -13.11 -21.35 13.29
CA ILE A 221 -13.13 -22.76 12.87
C ILE A 221 -13.27 -23.69 14.08
N PHE A 222 -12.57 -23.40 15.18
CA PHE A 222 -12.67 -24.17 16.42
C PHE A 222 -14.07 -24.08 17.02
N VAL A 223 -14.64 -22.88 17.16
CA VAL A 223 -16.00 -22.68 17.69
C VAL A 223 -17.03 -23.39 16.83
N TRP A 224 -16.92 -23.29 15.50
CA TRP A 224 -17.79 -24.03 14.59
C TRP A 224 -17.70 -25.55 14.79
N ARG A 225 -16.48 -26.10 14.88
CA ARG A 225 -16.27 -27.53 15.12
C ARG A 225 -16.83 -27.97 16.47
N LEU A 226 -16.67 -27.15 17.50
CA LEU A 226 -17.22 -27.41 18.82
C LEU A 226 -18.76 -27.42 18.80
N LEU A 227 -19.39 -26.39 18.22
CA LEU A 227 -20.84 -26.20 18.30
C LEU A 227 -21.63 -27.06 17.31
N VAL A 228 -21.09 -27.30 16.11
CA VAL A 228 -21.81 -27.97 15.02
C VAL A 228 -21.33 -29.40 14.79
N ARG A 229 -20.07 -29.69 15.13
CA ARG A 229 -19.48 -31.02 14.91
C ARG A 229 -19.18 -31.79 16.20
N ASP A 230 -19.45 -31.21 17.38
CA ASP A 230 -19.06 -31.71 18.71
C ASP A 230 -17.59 -32.17 18.77
N ASP A 231 -16.73 -31.50 18.01
CA ASP A 231 -15.32 -31.85 17.88
C ASP A 231 -14.47 -30.88 18.70
N ARG A 232 -13.97 -31.39 19.83
CA ARG A 232 -13.24 -30.62 20.86
C ARG A 232 -11.73 -30.60 20.66
N ARG A 233 -11.24 -30.73 19.43
CA ARG A 233 -9.80 -30.61 19.12
C ARG A 233 -9.26 -29.22 19.42
N LEU A 234 -8.88 -29.02 20.69
CA LEU A 234 -8.29 -27.78 21.22
C LEU A 234 -7.01 -27.38 20.47
N GLN A 235 -6.33 -28.33 19.81
CA GLN A 235 -5.12 -28.09 19.03
C GLN A 235 -5.32 -27.02 17.95
N ILE A 236 -6.53 -26.91 17.38
CA ILE A 236 -6.86 -25.90 16.35
C ILE A 236 -6.84 -24.49 16.94
N LEU A 237 -7.09 -24.33 18.24
CA LEU A 237 -6.99 -23.06 18.95
C LEU A 237 -5.61 -22.88 19.58
N LEU A 238 -5.13 -23.88 20.32
CA LEU A 238 -3.92 -23.78 21.14
C LEU A 238 -2.63 -23.67 20.31
N TYR A 239 -2.48 -24.44 19.23
CA TYR A 239 -1.25 -24.42 18.44
C TYR A 239 -1.02 -23.13 17.64
N PRO A 240 -1.99 -22.55 16.91
CA PRO A 240 -1.78 -21.26 16.28
C PRO A 240 -1.58 -20.15 17.32
N THR A 241 -2.28 -20.21 18.45
CA THR A 241 -2.08 -19.30 19.59
C THR A 241 -0.65 -19.37 20.12
N LEU A 242 -0.16 -20.57 20.41
CA LEU A 242 1.21 -20.79 20.86
C LEU A 242 2.23 -20.30 19.83
N GLY A 243 2.02 -20.60 18.55
CA GLY A 243 2.86 -20.14 17.46
C GLY A 243 2.95 -18.62 17.39
N VAL A 244 1.80 -17.95 17.30
CA VAL A 244 1.73 -16.48 17.18
C VAL A 244 2.35 -15.81 18.41
N PHE A 245 1.95 -16.19 19.62
CA PHE A 245 2.50 -15.55 20.83
C PHE A 245 3.98 -15.83 21.03
N SER A 246 4.47 -17.02 20.66
CA SER A 246 5.91 -17.29 20.65
C SER A 246 6.63 -16.43 19.60
N GLY A 247 6.03 -16.24 18.42
CA GLY A 247 6.57 -15.37 17.38
C GLY A 247 6.66 -13.91 17.80
N LEU A 248 5.61 -13.40 18.45
CA LEU A 248 5.58 -12.03 18.98
C LEU A 248 6.60 -11.82 20.10
N ALA A 249 6.68 -12.76 21.06
CA ALA A 249 7.58 -12.66 22.21
C ALA A 249 9.06 -12.84 21.83
N LEU A 250 9.34 -13.67 20.83
CA LEU A 250 10.70 -13.90 20.31
C LEU A 250 11.06 -12.95 19.15
N HIS A 251 10.20 -11.97 18.86
CA HIS A 251 10.49 -10.96 17.84
C HIS A 251 11.66 -10.08 18.28
N PRO A 252 12.69 -9.86 17.45
CA PRO A 252 13.85 -9.02 17.78
C PRO A 252 13.44 -7.62 18.27
N HIS A 253 12.42 -7.04 17.64
CA HIS A 253 11.90 -5.71 17.98
C HIS A 253 10.78 -5.72 19.04
N PHE A 254 10.68 -6.75 19.89
CA PHE A 254 9.71 -6.74 20.99
C PHE A 254 10.09 -5.69 22.05
N PRO A 255 9.15 -4.86 22.56
CA PRO A 255 7.70 -4.88 22.31
C PRO A 255 7.22 -3.89 21.23
N HIS A 256 8.12 -3.18 20.51
CA HIS A 256 7.74 -2.18 19.50
C HIS A 256 6.88 -2.76 18.37
N ASN A 257 7.07 -4.03 18.02
CA ASN A 257 6.18 -4.74 17.09
C ASN A 257 4.70 -4.72 17.54
N LEU A 258 4.42 -4.74 18.86
CA LEU A 258 3.07 -4.62 19.40
C LEU A 258 2.54 -3.18 19.32
N THR A 259 3.39 -2.18 19.54
CA THR A 259 3.03 -0.76 19.36
C THR A 259 2.58 -0.52 17.92
N ILE A 260 3.36 -0.98 16.94
CA ILE A 260 3.02 -0.89 15.52
C ILE A 260 1.74 -1.65 15.18
N TRP A 261 1.53 -2.83 15.78
CA TRP A 261 0.28 -3.57 15.63
C TRP A 261 -0.94 -2.79 16.13
N VAL A 262 -0.86 -2.15 17.30
CA VAL A 262 -1.95 -1.33 17.86
C VAL A 262 -2.27 -0.16 16.92
N LEU A 263 -1.22 0.57 16.50
CA LEU A 263 -1.36 1.71 15.60
C LEU A 263 -2.04 1.33 14.28
N GLN A 264 -1.61 0.25 13.64
CA GLN A 264 -2.12 -0.13 12.33
C GLN A 264 -3.47 -0.87 12.39
N SER A 265 -3.76 -1.60 13.47
CA SER A 265 -4.97 -2.44 13.56
C SER A 265 -6.15 -1.76 14.26
N PHE A 266 -5.90 -0.76 15.13
CA PHE A 266 -6.95 -0.09 15.89
C PHE A 266 -6.94 1.42 15.68
N ASP A 267 -5.83 2.10 15.96
CA ASP A 267 -5.79 3.57 15.93
C ASP A 267 -6.01 4.09 14.51
N TYR A 268 -5.49 3.39 13.50
CA TYR A 268 -5.76 3.67 12.10
C TYR A 268 -7.26 3.74 11.79
N PHE A 269 -8.07 2.80 12.29
CA PHE A 269 -9.51 2.77 12.03
C PHE A 269 -10.29 3.78 12.87
N GLN A 270 -9.82 4.12 14.07
CA GLN A 270 -10.37 5.22 14.87
C GLN A 270 -10.06 6.58 14.21
N GLY A 271 -8.84 6.75 13.70
CA GLY A 271 -8.35 7.95 13.02
C GLY A 271 -8.81 8.09 11.57
N LYS A 272 -9.40 7.06 10.95
CA LYS A 272 -10.01 7.13 9.59
C LYS A 272 -11.05 8.26 9.49
N ALA A 273 -11.61 8.72 10.62
CA ALA A 273 -12.54 9.83 10.71
C ALA A 273 -11.89 11.23 10.64
N ALA A 274 -10.55 11.35 10.76
CA ALA A 274 -9.84 12.62 10.95
C ALA A 274 -8.84 12.96 9.82
N ASN A 275 -9.28 12.94 8.56
CA ASN A 275 -8.51 13.39 7.37
C ASN A 275 -7.21 12.63 7.05
N LEU A 276 -7.08 11.37 7.46
CA LEU A 276 -5.98 10.53 6.98
C LEU A 276 -6.09 10.34 5.46
N ASP A 277 -5.11 10.83 4.72
CA ASP A 277 -4.93 10.54 3.30
C ASP A 277 -4.53 9.06 3.15
N VAL A 278 -5.50 8.19 2.88
CA VAL A 278 -5.31 6.73 2.82
C VAL A 278 -5.56 6.19 1.42
N GLY A 279 -4.90 5.08 1.09
CA GLY A 279 -5.09 4.43 -0.21
C GLY A 279 -6.55 3.99 -0.44
N ASN A 280 -7.01 4.10 -1.70
CA ASN A 280 -8.36 3.71 -2.12
C ASN A 280 -8.69 2.24 -1.83
N GLU A 281 -7.68 1.40 -1.62
CA GLU A 281 -7.79 -0.01 -1.27
C GLU A 281 -8.44 -0.33 0.08
N ILE A 282 -8.57 0.68 0.95
CA ILE A 282 -9.24 0.58 2.25
C ILE A 282 -10.74 0.92 2.14
N GLN A 283 -11.20 1.19 0.92
CA GLN A 283 -12.60 1.42 0.61
C GLN A 283 -13.21 0.18 -0.07
N PRO A 284 -14.54 -0.02 0.07
CA PRO A 284 -15.25 -1.02 -0.69
C PRO A 284 -15.32 -0.64 -2.17
N HIS A 285 -15.31 -1.64 -3.05
CA HIS A 285 -15.58 -1.42 -4.47
C HIS A 285 -17.06 -1.11 -4.72
N THR A 286 -17.35 -0.29 -5.72
CA THR A 286 -18.72 -0.20 -6.25
C THR A 286 -19.10 -1.52 -6.91
N THR A 287 -20.39 -1.87 -6.90
CA THR A 287 -20.88 -3.10 -7.55
C THR A 287 -20.52 -3.15 -9.04
N ASP A 288 -20.53 -2.00 -9.72
CA ASP A 288 -20.19 -1.93 -11.14
C ASP A 288 -18.69 -2.20 -11.39
N LEU A 289 -17.82 -1.65 -10.53
CA LEU A 289 -16.38 -1.91 -10.60
C LEU A 289 -16.08 -3.37 -10.30
N LEU A 290 -16.67 -3.93 -9.23
CA LEU A 290 -16.56 -5.34 -8.86
C LEU A 290 -16.92 -6.27 -10.02
N LEU A 291 -18.08 -6.05 -10.66
CA LEU A 291 -18.52 -6.88 -11.78
C LEU A 291 -17.64 -6.75 -13.02
N ARG A 292 -17.02 -5.58 -13.26
CA ARG A 292 -16.09 -5.39 -14.38
C ARG A 292 -14.74 -6.07 -14.13
N ILE A 293 -14.18 -5.94 -12.93
CA ILE A 293 -12.83 -6.45 -12.61
C ILE A 293 -12.82 -7.95 -12.30
N ASP A 294 -13.94 -8.51 -11.83
CA ASP A 294 -14.04 -9.92 -11.39
C ASP A 294 -15.15 -10.72 -12.12
N GLY A 295 -15.85 -10.12 -13.07
CA GLY A 295 -16.99 -10.75 -13.76
C GLY A 295 -16.65 -12.06 -14.47
N GLY A 296 -15.45 -12.15 -15.07
CA GLY A 296 -14.97 -13.38 -15.68
C GLY A 296 -14.87 -14.53 -14.67
N LEU A 297 -14.35 -14.26 -13.47
CA LEU A 297 -14.29 -15.25 -12.39
C LEU A 297 -15.69 -15.68 -11.93
N PHE A 298 -16.63 -14.74 -11.78
CA PHE A 298 -18.01 -15.07 -11.41
C PHE A 298 -18.71 -15.95 -12.45
N LEU A 299 -18.49 -15.69 -13.73
CA LEU A 299 -19.01 -16.51 -14.83
C LEU A 299 -18.43 -17.93 -14.80
N LEU A 300 -17.12 -18.07 -14.56
CA LEU A 300 -16.50 -19.38 -14.43
C LEU A 300 -17.03 -20.13 -13.20
N ALA A 301 -17.13 -19.46 -12.05
CA ALA A 301 -17.66 -20.05 -10.82
C ALA A 301 -19.11 -20.53 -11.00
N LEU A 302 -19.96 -19.72 -11.63
CA LEU A 302 -21.34 -20.10 -11.97
C LEU A 302 -21.38 -21.30 -12.92
N GLY A 303 -20.55 -21.31 -13.97
CA GLY A 303 -20.51 -22.43 -14.90
C GLY A 303 -20.05 -23.73 -14.25
N LEU A 304 -19.00 -23.69 -13.43
CA LEU A 304 -18.55 -24.84 -12.64
C LEU A 304 -19.66 -25.34 -11.69
N TRP A 305 -20.38 -24.44 -11.03
CA TRP A 305 -21.52 -24.76 -10.17
C TRP A 305 -22.69 -25.41 -10.94
N LEU A 306 -22.98 -24.92 -12.14
CA LEU A 306 -24.01 -25.48 -13.03
C LEU A 306 -23.57 -26.79 -13.70
N ALA A 307 -22.27 -27.05 -13.77
CA ALA A 307 -21.69 -28.31 -14.21
C ALA A 307 -21.55 -29.34 -13.08
N ARG A 308 -21.92 -29.01 -11.83
CA ARG A 308 -21.79 -29.94 -10.70
C ARG A 308 -22.50 -31.26 -10.98
N ARG A 309 -21.84 -32.37 -10.65
CA ARG A 309 -22.51 -33.67 -10.63
C ARG A 309 -23.50 -33.66 -9.47
N ARG A 310 -24.70 -34.20 -9.71
CA ARG A 310 -25.70 -34.45 -8.67
C ARG A 310 -25.63 -35.91 -8.27
N ALA A 311 -24.48 -36.33 -7.76
CA ALA A 311 -24.33 -37.68 -7.26
C ALA A 311 -25.02 -37.74 -5.89
N ALA A 312 -25.90 -38.72 -5.69
CA ALA A 312 -26.50 -39.03 -4.38
C ALA A 312 -25.48 -39.74 -3.48
N VAL A 313 -24.27 -39.18 -3.35
CA VAL A 313 -23.27 -39.71 -2.46
C VAL A 313 -23.70 -39.30 -1.06
N GLN A 314 -24.19 -40.27 -0.29
CA GLN A 314 -24.26 -40.17 1.17
C GLN A 314 -22.81 -40.10 1.66
N LEU A 315 -22.26 -38.88 1.73
CA LEU A 315 -21.01 -38.68 2.43
C LEU A 315 -21.24 -39.09 3.89
N PRO A 316 -20.38 -39.92 4.48
CA PRO A 316 -20.34 -40.05 5.92
C PRO A 316 -20.29 -38.64 6.55
N SER A 317 -20.99 -38.45 7.67
CA SER A 317 -20.95 -37.17 8.41
C SER A 317 -19.53 -36.71 8.77
N TRP A 318 -18.58 -37.66 8.72
CA TRP A 318 -17.15 -37.47 8.89
C TRP A 318 -16.34 -38.02 7.71
N SER A 319 -15.90 -37.14 6.81
CA SER A 319 -14.90 -37.43 5.78
C SER A 319 -13.90 -36.28 5.67
N ALA A 320 -12.69 -36.54 5.18
CA ALA A 320 -11.70 -35.50 4.90
C ALA A 320 -12.23 -34.44 3.93
N SER A 321 -13.10 -34.84 3.00
CA SER A 321 -13.75 -33.98 2.02
C SER A 321 -14.76 -33.03 2.68
N THR A 322 -15.52 -33.50 3.67
CA THR A 322 -16.43 -32.64 4.45
C THR A 322 -15.66 -31.61 5.27
N LEU A 323 -14.55 -32.00 5.90
CA LEU A 323 -13.69 -31.07 6.64
C LEU A 323 -13.07 -30.00 5.73
N ALA A 324 -12.63 -30.39 4.53
CA ALA A 324 -12.11 -29.44 3.55
C ALA A 324 -13.17 -28.39 3.17
N VAL A 325 -14.42 -28.80 2.94
CA VAL A 325 -15.53 -27.88 2.65
C VAL A 325 -15.72 -26.86 3.77
N ASP A 326 -15.74 -27.31 5.03
CA ASP A 326 -15.94 -26.41 6.17
C ASP A 326 -14.78 -25.42 6.34
N VAL A 327 -13.53 -25.92 6.29
CA VAL A 327 -12.32 -25.12 6.53
C VAL A 327 -12.14 -24.07 5.43
N TRP A 328 -12.22 -24.48 4.16
CA TRP A 328 -12.14 -23.54 3.05
C TRP A 328 -13.35 -22.61 2.98
N GLY A 329 -14.53 -23.11 3.37
CA GLY A 329 -15.76 -22.32 3.42
C GLY A 329 -15.70 -21.19 4.44
N TRP A 330 -15.21 -21.44 5.66
CA TRP A 330 -15.02 -20.38 6.65
C TRP A 330 -13.98 -19.35 6.23
N ALA A 331 -12.85 -19.80 5.68
CA ALA A 331 -11.85 -18.89 5.13
C ALA A 331 -12.44 -18.03 4.00
N ALA A 332 -13.16 -18.65 3.06
CA ALA A 332 -13.84 -17.93 1.98
C ALA A 332 -14.84 -16.93 2.55
N ALA A 333 -15.74 -17.34 3.45
CA ALA A 333 -16.77 -16.47 4.01
C ALA A 333 -16.16 -15.23 4.70
N VAL A 334 -15.17 -15.43 5.58
CA VAL A 334 -14.50 -14.34 6.29
C VAL A 334 -13.84 -13.38 5.31
N PHE A 335 -13.02 -13.88 4.37
CA PHE A 335 -12.28 -13.02 3.47
C PHE A 335 -13.14 -12.37 2.39
N TRP A 336 -14.26 -12.98 1.98
CA TRP A 336 -15.24 -12.34 1.10
C TRP A 336 -15.99 -11.21 1.81
N VAL A 337 -16.39 -11.40 3.07
CA VAL A 337 -16.97 -10.29 3.86
C VAL A 337 -15.96 -9.15 3.99
N LEU A 338 -14.71 -9.46 4.34
CA LEU A 338 -13.65 -8.44 4.43
C LEU A 338 -13.36 -7.78 3.08
N TYR A 339 -13.43 -8.51 1.96
CA TYR A 339 -13.26 -7.95 0.61
C TYR A 339 -14.37 -6.97 0.25
N LEU A 340 -15.62 -7.30 0.58
CA LEU A 340 -16.75 -6.40 0.38
C LEU A 340 -16.66 -5.13 1.23
N LEU A 341 -15.93 -5.16 2.35
CA LEU A 341 -15.67 -3.99 3.19
C LEU A 341 -14.42 -3.20 2.73
N MET A 342 -13.40 -3.90 2.23
CA MET A 342 -12.11 -3.34 1.85
C MET A 342 -11.49 -4.14 0.69
N ALA A 343 -11.29 -3.49 -0.45
CA ALA A 343 -10.79 -4.11 -1.68
C ALA A 343 -9.49 -4.93 -1.49
N ARG A 344 -8.63 -4.54 -0.53
CA ARG A 344 -7.36 -5.24 -0.24
C ARG A 344 -7.47 -6.71 0.12
N PHE A 345 -8.62 -7.20 0.60
CA PHE A 345 -8.77 -8.61 0.96
C PHE A 345 -8.99 -9.55 -0.23
N SER A 346 -9.04 -9.01 -1.44
CA SER A 346 -9.07 -9.78 -2.70
C SER A 346 -8.02 -10.88 -2.79
N ILE A 347 -6.78 -10.59 -2.36
CA ILE A 347 -5.67 -11.55 -2.34
C ILE A 347 -6.01 -12.84 -1.58
N TYR A 348 -6.90 -12.77 -0.58
CA TYR A 348 -7.37 -13.91 0.19
C TYR A 348 -8.72 -14.45 -0.31
N ALA A 349 -9.67 -13.56 -0.60
CA ALA A 349 -11.04 -13.92 -0.96
C ALA A 349 -11.11 -14.84 -2.19
N PHE A 350 -10.34 -14.54 -3.25
CA PHE A 350 -10.42 -15.29 -4.50
C PHE A 350 -9.81 -16.70 -4.39
N PRO A 351 -8.58 -16.90 -3.86
CA PRO A 351 -8.05 -18.24 -3.67
C PRO A 351 -8.91 -19.11 -2.76
N PHE A 352 -9.39 -18.57 -1.63
CA PHE A 352 -10.24 -19.36 -0.73
C PHE A 352 -11.63 -19.63 -1.31
N GLY A 353 -12.21 -18.67 -2.05
CA GLY A 353 -13.45 -18.90 -2.80
C GLY A 353 -13.32 -20.01 -3.84
N LEU A 354 -12.19 -20.06 -4.56
CA LEU A 354 -11.90 -21.13 -5.51
C LEU A 354 -11.77 -22.49 -4.82
N LEU A 355 -10.98 -22.57 -3.74
CA LEU A 355 -10.80 -23.81 -2.98
C LEU A 355 -12.12 -24.29 -2.36
N TRP A 356 -12.94 -23.38 -1.85
CA TRP A 356 -14.24 -23.71 -1.31
C TRP A 356 -15.18 -24.25 -2.39
N LEU A 357 -15.33 -23.56 -3.52
CA LEU A 357 -16.15 -24.04 -4.64
C LEU A 357 -15.69 -25.43 -5.09
N LEU A 358 -14.39 -25.65 -5.26
CA LEU A 358 -13.87 -26.93 -5.73
C LEU A 358 -14.02 -28.03 -4.68
N SER A 359 -13.90 -27.72 -3.39
CA SER A 359 -14.18 -28.68 -2.32
C SER A 359 -15.66 -29.10 -2.31
N LEU A 360 -16.58 -28.15 -2.52
CA LEU A 360 -18.02 -28.43 -2.65
C LEU A 360 -18.28 -29.31 -3.87
N LEU A 361 -17.65 -29.03 -5.01
CA LEU A 361 -17.81 -29.83 -6.22
C LEU A 361 -17.23 -31.23 -6.02
N ALA A 362 -16.03 -31.36 -5.46
CA ALA A 362 -15.39 -32.64 -5.17
C ALA A 362 -16.25 -33.51 -4.23
N ALA A 363 -16.79 -32.91 -3.16
CA ALA A 363 -17.73 -33.57 -2.24
C ALA A 363 -18.99 -34.10 -2.95
N ASN A 364 -19.43 -33.45 -4.03
CA ASN A 364 -20.57 -33.88 -4.86
C ASN A 364 -20.17 -34.81 -6.04
N GLY A 365 -18.99 -35.43 -5.99
CA GLY A 365 -18.48 -36.33 -7.02
C GLY A 365 -17.80 -35.62 -8.21
N GLY A 366 -17.56 -34.30 -8.10
CA GLY A 366 -16.92 -33.46 -9.11
C GLY A 366 -17.91 -32.71 -10.01
N PHE A 367 -17.43 -32.30 -11.18
CA PHE A 367 -18.23 -31.62 -12.21
C PHE A 367 -18.15 -32.33 -13.57
N GLU A 368 -19.16 -32.13 -14.40
CA GLU A 368 -19.24 -32.61 -15.77
C GLU A 368 -18.51 -31.68 -16.74
N ARG A 369 -18.28 -32.15 -17.97
CA ARG A 369 -17.72 -31.30 -19.06
C ARG A 369 -18.75 -30.31 -19.61
N VAL A 370 -19.99 -30.35 -19.12
CA VAL A 370 -21.12 -29.58 -19.62
C VAL A 370 -21.84 -28.93 -18.43
N SER A 371 -22.05 -27.62 -18.52
CA SER A 371 -22.87 -26.83 -17.61
C SER A 371 -24.34 -26.90 -18.04
N ARG A 372 -25.26 -27.07 -17.09
CA ARG A 372 -26.70 -27.20 -17.37
C ARG A 372 -27.46 -25.98 -16.87
N LEU A 373 -28.01 -25.18 -17.79
CA LEU A 373 -28.88 -24.05 -17.48
C LEU A 373 -30.28 -24.31 -18.07
N GLY A 374 -31.20 -24.80 -17.25
CA GLY A 374 -32.49 -25.29 -17.72
C GLY A 374 -32.32 -26.44 -18.71
N ARG A 375 -32.78 -26.26 -19.96
CA ARG A 375 -32.62 -27.24 -21.06
C ARG A 375 -31.29 -27.09 -21.82
N LEU A 376 -30.58 -25.99 -21.63
CA LEU A 376 -29.34 -25.71 -22.35
C LEU A 376 -28.16 -26.50 -21.77
N ARG A 377 -27.36 -27.07 -22.66
CA ARG A 377 -26.13 -27.82 -22.36
C ARG A 377 -24.94 -27.07 -22.95
N ILE A 378 -24.20 -26.37 -22.09
CA ILE A 378 -23.10 -25.50 -22.51
C ILE A 378 -21.78 -26.21 -22.17
N PRO A 379 -20.91 -26.52 -23.14
CA PRO A 379 -19.60 -27.07 -22.85
C PRO A 379 -18.81 -26.18 -21.89
N LEU A 380 -18.17 -26.76 -20.87
CA LEU A 380 -17.39 -25.99 -19.89
C LEU A 380 -16.22 -25.23 -20.53
N ALA A 381 -15.69 -25.74 -21.66
CA ALA A 381 -14.70 -25.01 -22.46
C ALA A 381 -15.27 -23.71 -23.05
N LEU A 382 -16.54 -23.69 -23.45
CA LEU A 382 -17.21 -22.48 -23.94
C LEU A 382 -17.49 -21.50 -22.79
N VAL A 383 -17.93 -22.01 -21.63
CA VAL A 383 -18.04 -21.17 -20.40
C VAL A 383 -16.70 -20.51 -20.09
N LEU A 384 -15.62 -21.29 -20.10
CA LEU A 384 -14.28 -20.77 -19.83
C LEU A 384 -13.86 -19.73 -20.86
N LEU A 385 -14.11 -19.98 -22.15
CA LEU A 385 -13.84 -19.01 -23.21
C LEU A 385 -14.60 -17.70 -22.98
N VAL A 386 -15.91 -17.78 -22.70
CA VAL A 386 -16.76 -16.61 -22.42
C VAL A 386 -16.27 -15.86 -21.17
N ALA A 387 -15.89 -16.57 -20.11
CA ALA A 387 -15.32 -15.97 -18.90
C ALA A 387 -14.01 -15.23 -19.19
N CYS A 388 -13.10 -15.83 -19.97
CA CYS A 388 -11.85 -15.19 -20.39
C CYS A 388 -12.09 -13.97 -21.27
N LEU A 389 -13.04 -14.04 -22.21
CA LEU A 389 -13.40 -12.91 -23.08
C LEU A 389 -14.08 -11.79 -22.29
N ALA A 390 -14.90 -12.11 -21.29
CA ALA A 390 -15.53 -11.13 -20.42
C ALA A 390 -14.51 -10.38 -19.55
N ALA A 391 -13.46 -11.06 -19.07
CA ALA A 391 -12.38 -10.43 -18.31
C ALA A 391 -11.39 -9.63 -19.19
N ALA A 392 -11.29 -9.96 -20.49
CA ALA A 392 -10.25 -9.43 -21.36
C ALA A 392 -10.15 -7.90 -21.44
N PRO A 393 -11.25 -7.10 -21.53
CA PRO A 393 -11.15 -5.65 -21.63
C PRO A 393 -10.48 -5.03 -20.40
N GLU A 394 -10.94 -5.41 -19.21
CA GLU A 394 -10.40 -4.87 -17.95
C GLU A 394 -8.99 -5.40 -17.70
N THR A 395 -8.75 -6.70 -17.86
CA THR A 395 -7.41 -7.27 -17.73
C THR A 395 -6.41 -6.61 -18.70
N THR A 396 -6.81 -6.33 -19.94
CA THR A 396 -5.95 -5.63 -20.92
C THR A 396 -5.66 -4.18 -20.50
N LYS A 397 -6.69 -3.45 -20.03
CA LYS A 397 -6.52 -2.10 -19.48
C LYS A 397 -5.53 -2.10 -18.32
N GLN A 398 -5.68 -3.04 -17.39
CA GLN A 398 -4.83 -3.14 -16.21
C GLN A 398 -3.39 -3.56 -16.56
N ILE A 399 -3.19 -4.43 -17.55
CA ILE A 399 -1.85 -4.70 -18.12
C ILE A 399 -1.26 -3.42 -18.72
N GLY A 400 -2.06 -2.61 -19.40
CA GLY A 400 -1.66 -1.30 -19.92
C GLY A 400 -1.22 -0.34 -18.81
N GLU A 401 -1.99 -0.24 -17.73
CA GLU A 401 -1.64 0.55 -16.54
C GLU A 401 -0.36 0.03 -15.86
N TYR A 402 -0.21 -1.29 -15.73
CA TYR A 402 0.99 -1.92 -15.16
C TYR A 402 2.21 -1.56 -15.98
N ARG A 403 2.13 -1.69 -17.31
CA ARG A 403 3.18 -1.29 -18.24
C ARG A 403 3.48 0.19 -18.13
N PHE A 404 2.47 1.05 -18.09
CA PHE A 404 2.65 2.51 -17.99
C PHE A 404 3.33 2.93 -16.67
N ARG A 405 2.92 2.37 -15.53
CA ARG A 405 3.51 2.67 -14.21
C ARG A 405 4.95 2.16 -14.10
N ASN A 406 5.24 1.01 -14.71
CA ASN A 406 6.59 0.43 -14.75
C ASN A 406 7.46 0.90 -15.91
N HIS A 407 6.90 1.64 -16.87
CA HIS A 407 7.67 2.18 -17.98
C HIS A 407 8.63 3.24 -17.43
N PRO A 408 9.94 3.15 -17.71
CA PRO A 408 10.90 4.14 -17.22
C PRO A 408 10.75 5.51 -17.94
N GLY A 409 9.90 5.57 -18.98
CA GLY A 409 9.69 6.74 -19.83
C GLY A 409 10.70 6.79 -20.99
N PRO A 410 10.56 7.77 -21.91
CA PRO A 410 11.55 7.98 -22.96
C PRO A 410 12.93 8.23 -22.33
N ASP A 411 13.97 7.65 -22.93
CA ASP A 411 15.37 7.72 -22.46
C ASP A 411 15.55 7.37 -20.98
N GLN A 412 14.69 6.51 -20.44
CA GLN A 412 14.66 6.11 -19.04
C GLN A 412 14.53 7.28 -18.04
N VAL A 413 13.82 8.35 -18.42
CA VAL A 413 13.69 9.59 -17.63
C VAL A 413 13.35 9.37 -16.16
N ARG A 414 12.49 8.40 -15.80
CA ARG A 414 12.13 8.11 -14.39
C ARG A 414 13.28 7.52 -13.58
N ILE A 415 14.13 6.70 -14.19
CA ILE A 415 15.31 6.12 -13.53
C ILE A 415 16.34 7.23 -13.34
N ARG A 416 16.67 7.96 -14.41
CA ARG A 416 17.60 9.09 -14.37
C ARG A 416 17.17 10.15 -13.36
N ASP A 417 15.88 10.49 -13.33
CA ASP A 417 15.32 11.43 -12.36
C ASP A 417 15.60 11.00 -10.91
N ARG A 418 15.38 9.73 -10.58
CA ARG A 418 15.61 9.20 -9.23
C ARG A 418 17.10 9.19 -8.87
N GLU A 419 17.96 8.82 -9.81
CA GLU A 419 19.41 8.86 -9.63
C GLU A 419 19.95 10.28 -9.46
N GLU A 420 19.48 11.23 -10.27
CA GLU A 420 19.90 12.63 -10.20
C GLU A 420 19.39 13.33 -8.94
N LEU A 421 18.15 13.03 -8.53
CA LEU A 421 17.62 13.49 -7.25
C LEU A 421 18.45 12.92 -6.10
N ALA A 422 18.75 11.62 -6.11
CA ALA A 422 19.58 10.99 -5.09
C ALA A 422 20.98 11.61 -5.00
N ARG A 423 21.66 11.85 -6.13
CA ARG A 423 22.97 12.51 -6.17
C ARG A 423 22.99 13.91 -5.55
N ARG A 424 21.84 14.58 -5.46
CA ARG A 424 21.70 15.96 -4.97
C ARG A 424 21.26 16.05 -3.52
N ILE A 425 20.88 14.93 -2.89
CA ILE A 425 20.58 14.86 -1.47
C ILE A 425 21.90 14.60 -0.73
N PRO A 426 22.38 15.53 0.10
CA PRO A 426 23.56 15.32 0.93
C PRO A 426 23.34 14.22 1.97
N ASP A 427 24.44 13.64 2.46
CA ASP A 427 24.40 12.70 3.58
C ASP A 427 23.82 13.36 4.83
N GLY A 428 22.88 12.68 5.49
CA GLY A 428 22.18 13.17 6.69
C GLY A 428 21.20 14.31 6.40
N ALA A 429 20.87 14.60 5.13
CA ALA A 429 19.96 15.68 4.81
C ALA A 429 18.54 15.39 5.29
N HIS A 430 17.96 16.33 6.04
CA HIS A 430 16.57 16.26 6.45
C HIS A 430 15.64 16.66 5.30
N VAL A 431 14.92 15.68 4.74
CA VAL A 431 14.06 15.84 3.56
C VAL A 431 12.59 15.66 3.95
N ALA A 432 11.80 16.72 3.79
CA ALA A 432 10.35 16.63 3.83
C ALA A 432 9.84 15.93 2.56
N ALA A 433 9.11 14.83 2.74
CA ALA A 433 8.43 14.08 1.68
C ALA A 433 7.12 13.51 2.25
N ARG A 434 6.11 13.27 1.40
CA ARG A 434 4.91 12.53 1.84
C ARG A 434 5.25 11.06 2.01
N TRP A 435 4.51 10.41 2.90
CA TRP A 435 4.61 8.98 3.17
C TRP A 435 4.56 8.09 1.92
N GLN A 436 3.86 8.52 0.84
CA GLN A 436 3.72 7.79 -0.42
C GLN A 436 5.02 7.74 -1.24
N GLN A 437 5.82 8.81 -1.23
CA GLN A 437 7.08 8.88 -1.99
C GLN A 437 8.29 8.40 -1.19
N THR A 438 8.25 8.49 0.15
CA THR A 438 9.36 8.06 1.02
C THR A 438 9.89 6.65 0.73
N PRO A 439 9.07 5.61 0.41
CA PRO A 439 9.59 4.29 0.04
C PRO A 439 10.59 4.33 -1.13
N LEU A 440 10.33 5.20 -2.13
CA LEU A 440 11.24 5.38 -3.26
C LEU A 440 12.52 6.07 -2.80
N TYR A 441 12.43 7.09 -1.95
CA TYR A 441 13.60 7.83 -1.49
C TYR A 441 14.49 7.01 -0.57
N LEU A 442 13.93 6.20 0.34
CA LEU A 442 14.70 5.23 1.14
C LEU A 442 15.50 4.24 0.27
N TRP A 443 14.99 3.90 -0.91
CA TRP A 443 15.69 3.04 -1.84
C TRP A 443 16.77 3.76 -2.65
N TRP A 444 16.40 4.86 -3.31
CA TRP A 444 17.26 5.55 -4.28
C TRP A 444 18.23 6.54 -3.62
N ALA A 445 17.86 7.14 -2.50
CA ALA A 445 18.61 8.15 -1.76
C ALA A 445 18.73 7.79 -0.27
N PRO A 446 19.25 6.60 0.09
CA PRO A 446 19.26 6.12 1.48
C PRO A 446 20.07 7.00 2.45
N GLN A 447 20.87 7.93 1.93
CA GLN A 447 21.64 8.87 2.74
C GLN A 447 20.81 10.00 3.35
N GLY A 448 19.57 10.20 2.91
CA GLY A 448 18.66 11.20 3.47
C GLY A 448 17.87 10.70 4.68
N GLU A 449 17.36 11.64 5.47
CA GLU A 449 16.46 11.39 6.60
C GLU A 449 15.07 12.00 6.33
N TYR A 450 14.04 11.16 6.39
CA TYR A 450 12.68 11.51 5.95
C TYR A 450 11.72 11.70 7.12
N LEU A 451 10.52 12.23 6.85
CA LEU A 451 9.52 12.42 7.91
C LEU A 451 8.87 11.09 8.31
N ASN A 452 8.19 10.44 7.36
CA ASN A 452 7.41 9.23 7.59
C ASN A 452 7.33 8.35 6.32
N VAL A 453 6.96 7.09 6.47
CA VAL A 453 6.84 6.08 5.41
C VAL A 453 5.59 5.21 5.62
N LEU A 454 5.14 4.54 4.56
CA LEU A 454 4.03 3.57 4.56
C LEU A 454 2.65 4.18 4.87
N ASP A 455 2.21 4.22 6.12
CA ASP A 455 0.87 4.74 6.46
C ASP A 455 1.01 6.08 7.19
N PRO A 456 0.13 7.06 6.94
CA PRO A 456 0.17 8.36 7.63
C PRO A 456 -0.05 8.23 9.14
N ILE A 457 -0.69 7.13 9.60
CA ILE A 457 -0.95 6.89 11.03
C ILE A 457 0.33 6.84 11.88
N PHE A 458 1.45 6.36 11.30
CA PHE A 458 2.74 6.29 11.99
C PHE A 458 3.31 7.67 12.33
N MET A 459 2.80 8.73 11.71
CA MET A 459 3.12 10.12 12.03
C MET A 459 1.98 10.79 12.77
N ALA A 460 0.74 10.64 12.29
CA ALA A 460 -0.43 11.39 12.78
C ALA A 460 -0.73 11.18 14.27
N ARG A 461 -0.49 9.98 14.80
CA ARG A 461 -0.83 9.67 16.20
C ARG A 461 0.16 10.27 17.19
N THR A 462 1.45 10.17 16.88
CA THR A 462 2.55 10.49 17.81
C THR A 462 3.11 11.88 17.57
N TYR A 463 3.09 12.33 16.32
CA TYR A 463 3.61 13.62 15.88
C TYR A 463 2.48 14.45 15.22
N PRO A 464 1.37 14.74 15.91
CA PRO A 464 0.21 15.41 15.32
C PRO A 464 0.55 16.79 14.76
N GLU A 465 1.39 17.57 15.45
CA GLU A 465 1.79 18.91 14.98
C GLU A 465 2.60 18.84 13.68
N ALA A 466 3.57 17.92 13.60
CA ALA A 466 4.35 17.70 12.39
C ALA A 466 3.46 17.12 11.27
N PHE A 467 2.52 16.23 11.59
CA PHE A 467 1.55 15.70 10.63
C PHE A 467 0.70 16.80 10.01
N ASP A 468 0.15 17.69 10.84
CA ASP A 468 -0.64 18.82 10.37
C ASP A 468 0.20 19.80 9.55
N ALA A 469 1.45 20.06 9.96
CA ALA A 469 2.39 20.88 9.20
C ALA A 469 2.71 20.27 7.83
N GLN A 470 3.02 18.97 7.78
CA GLN A 470 3.24 18.23 6.53
C GLN A 470 1.98 18.33 5.66
N TRP A 471 0.80 18.08 6.22
CA TRP A 471 -0.44 18.13 5.47
C TRP A 471 -0.68 19.52 4.86
N ARG A 472 -0.54 20.60 5.64
CA ARG A 472 -0.71 21.98 5.12
C ARG A 472 0.30 22.31 4.02
N VAL A 473 1.58 21.95 4.20
CA VAL A 473 2.63 22.18 3.20
C VAL A 473 2.34 21.42 1.91
N PHE A 474 2.10 20.10 1.99
CA PHE A 474 1.90 19.25 0.81
C PHE A 474 0.51 19.35 0.17
N HIS A 475 -0.42 20.10 0.75
CA HIS A 475 -1.66 20.55 0.09
C HIS A 475 -1.58 22.02 -0.35
N GLY A 476 -0.43 22.67 -0.13
CA GLY A 476 -0.16 24.07 -0.46
C GLY A 476 -1.12 25.05 0.23
N GLN A 477 -1.53 24.71 1.46
CA GLN A 477 -2.31 25.54 2.38
C GLN A 477 -1.43 26.31 3.38
N GLU A 478 -0.11 26.06 3.39
CA GLU A 478 0.83 26.82 4.20
C GLU A 478 1.45 27.97 3.38
N PRO A 479 1.11 29.24 3.66
CA PRO A 479 1.72 30.37 2.96
C PRO A 479 3.22 30.49 3.23
N ASP A 480 3.67 30.30 4.48
CA ASP A 480 5.08 30.42 4.85
C ASP A 480 5.79 29.06 4.85
N THR A 481 5.79 28.40 3.69
CA THR A 481 6.31 27.03 3.56
C THR A 481 7.78 26.88 4.02
N PRO A 482 8.73 27.78 3.68
CA PRO A 482 10.13 27.64 4.12
C PRO A 482 10.28 27.69 5.65
N LEU A 483 9.50 28.55 6.32
CA LEU A 483 9.51 28.66 7.78
C LEU A 483 8.97 27.37 8.41
N VAL A 484 7.83 26.86 7.94
CA VAL A 484 7.23 25.63 8.48
C VAL A 484 8.08 24.40 8.19
N LEU A 485 8.72 24.32 7.02
CA LEU A 485 9.68 23.26 6.72
C LEU A 485 10.82 23.23 7.74
N ALA A 486 11.43 24.38 8.01
CA ALA A 486 12.58 24.45 8.89
C ALA A 486 12.20 24.29 10.37
N ARG A 487 11.12 24.94 10.83
CA ARG A 487 10.71 24.98 12.24
C ARG A 487 9.91 23.76 12.67
N ASP A 488 8.85 23.42 11.91
CA ASP A 488 7.84 22.43 12.35
C ASP A 488 8.15 21.03 11.82
N LEU A 489 8.87 20.93 10.70
CA LEU A 489 9.25 19.66 10.07
C LEU A 489 10.76 19.38 10.18
N ASP A 490 11.53 20.29 10.78
CA ASP A 490 12.99 20.20 10.91
C ASP A 490 13.64 19.76 9.60
N SER A 491 13.25 20.37 8.48
CA SER A 491 13.61 19.94 7.13
C SER A 491 14.26 21.07 6.35
N SER A 492 15.46 20.82 5.83
CA SER A 492 16.19 21.74 4.95
C SER A 492 15.93 21.48 3.47
N PHE A 493 15.31 20.35 3.14
CA PHE A 493 14.91 19.98 1.79
C PHE A 493 13.43 19.59 1.74
N ILE A 494 12.82 19.75 0.57
CA ILE A 494 11.49 19.20 0.27
C ILE A 494 11.52 18.52 -1.10
N ALA A 495 11.02 17.29 -1.15
CA ALA A 495 10.97 16.45 -2.34
C ALA A 495 9.54 15.99 -2.63
N PHE A 496 9.08 16.16 -3.87
CA PHE A 496 7.74 15.74 -4.31
C PHE A 496 7.63 15.60 -5.82
N ASN A 497 6.56 14.93 -6.27
CA ASN A 497 6.17 14.93 -7.67
C ASN A 497 5.26 16.14 -7.97
N PRO A 498 5.58 17.01 -8.94
CA PRO A 498 4.82 18.23 -9.22
C PRO A 498 3.50 17.99 -9.99
N THR A 499 3.25 16.78 -10.50
CA THR A 499 2.02 16.44 -11.24
C THR A 499 0.89 16.00 -10.31
N ALA A 500 -0.07 16.91 -10.07
CA ALA A 500 -1.42 16.77 -9.49
C ALA A 500 -1.65 15.97 -8.17
N PRO A 501 -2.50 16.44 -7.23
CA PRO A 501 -3.09 17.77 -7.09
C PRO A 501 -2.36 18.53 -5.98
N VAL A 502 -1.16 19.05 -6.28
CA VAL A 502 -0.45 19.98 -5.38
C VAL A 502 -0.21 21.33 -6.07
N GLY A 503 -1.21 21.78 -6.83
CA GLY A 503 -1.09 22.91 -7.76
C GLY A 503 -0.50 24.19 -7.16
N SER A 504 -0.63 24.41 -5.85
CA SER A 504 -0.07 25.58 -5.17
C SER A 504 1.33 25.36 -4.56
N LEU A 505 1.77 24.16 -4.16
CA LEU A 505 3.08 24.01 -3.50
C LEU A 505 4.24 24.37 -4.43
N TYR A 506 4.29 23.80 -5.64
CA TYR A 506 5.35 24.13 -6.59
C TYR A 506 5.38 25.64 -6.88
N GLN A 507 4.20 26.24 -7.07
CA GLN A 507 4.06 27.68 -7.32
C GLN A 507 4.52 28.54 -6.14
N ARG A 508 4.26 28.09 -4.90
CA ARG A 508 4.75 28.75 -3.68
C ARG A 508 6.26 28.71 -3.58
N LEU A 509 6.88 27.58 -3.91
CA LEU A 509 8.33 27.40 -3.77
C LEU A 509 9.12 28.02 -4.93
N GLU A 510 8.56 28.06 -6.14
CA GLU A 510 9.30 28.46 -7.35
C GLU A 510 9.83 29.90 -7.30
N ASN A 511 9.05 30.82 -6.73
CA ASN A 511 9.38 32.24 -6.68
C ASN A 511 9.76 32.74 -5.27
N ASP A 512 9.79 31.84 -4.28
CA ASP A 512 10.21 32.19 -2.93
C ASP A 512 11.75 32.27 -2.88
N PRO A 513 12.34 33.43 -2.59
CA PRO A 513 13.80 33.61 -2.60
C PRO A 513 14.50 32.80 -1.50
N ARG A 514 13.75 32.31 -0.51
CA ARG A 514 14.26 31.42 0.55
C ARG A 514 14.32 29.96 0.10
N MET A 515 13.94 29.65 -1.13
CA MET A 515 13.95 28.30 -1.69
C MET A 515 14.79 28.24 -2.95
N VAL A 516 15.71 27.27 -3.00
CA VAL A 516 16.53 26.99 -4.18
C VAL A 516 16.07 25.69 -4.81
N LYS A 517 15.69 25.76 -6.08
CA LYS A 517 15.39 24.56 -6.89
C LYS A 517 16.71 23.86 -7.23
N VAL A 518 16.97 22.72 -6.57
CA VAL A 518 18.21 21.93 -6.74
C VAL A 518 18.06 20.92 -7.88
N TRP A 519 16.86 20.41 -8.09
CA TRP A 519 16.54 19.47 -9.17
C TRP A 519 15.12 19.67 -9.67
N HIS A 520 14.91 19.45 -10.97
CA HIS A 520 13.58 19.42 -11.58
C HIS A 520 13.54 18.36 -12.70
N GLY A 521 12.89 17.24 -12.41
CA GLY A 521 12.55 16.21 -13.38
C GLY A 521 11.13 15.70 -13.15
N VAL A 522 10.96 14.39 -13.05
CA VAL A 522 9.68 13.78 -12.64
C VAL A 522 9.39 14.08 -11.17
N ASN A 523 10.43 14.19 -10.36
CA ASN A 523 10.38 14.75 -9.02
C ASN A 523 11.09 16.10 -9.01
N VAL A 524 10.72 16.95 -8.05
CA VAL A 524 11.36 18.23 -7.80
C VAL A 524 11.96 18.19 -6.40
N LEU A 525 13.16 18.76 -6.26
CA LEU A 525 13.86 18.94 -5.00
C LEU A 525 14.15 20.41 -4.80
N PHE A 526 13.63 20.99 -3.72
CA PHE A 526 14.00 22.32 -3.27
C PHE A 526 14.81 22.22 -1.97
N ARG A 527 15.70 23.20 -1.78
CA ARG A 527 16.48 23.40 -0.56
C ARG A 527 16.15 24.75 0.06
N VAL A 528 15.93 24.78 1.37
CA VAL A 528 15.78 26.01 2.15
C VAL A 528 17.11 26.75 2.16
N GLN A 529 17.10 28.04 1.82
CA GLN A 529 18.22 28.95 1.89
C GLN A 529 17.95 30.03 2.95
N PRO A 530 18.53 29.89 4.15
CA PRO A 530 18.45 30.94 5.17
C PRO A 530 19.07 32.25 4.68
N GLY A 531 18.54 33.39 5.14
CA GLY A 531 19.12 34.71 4.89
C GLY A 531 18.59 35.46 3.68
N ALA A 532 17.72 34.87 2.86
CA ALA A 532 17.06 35.56 1.74
C ALA A 532 15.81 36.37 2.16
N THR A 533 15.73 36.80 3.44
CA THR A 533 14.57 37.53 3.98
C THR A 533 14.70 39.05 3.93
N GLU A 534 15.87 39.59 3.54
CA GLU A 534 16.13 41.03 3.54
C GLU A 534 15.22 41.82 2.61
N SER A 535 14.76 41.18 1.53
CA SER A 535 13.81 41.80 0.59
C SER A 535 12.39 41.95 1.16
N PHE A 536 12.05 41.33 2.29
CA PHE A 536 10.71 41.38 2.85
C PHE A 536 10.55 42.50 3.89
N VAL A 537 9.42 43.20 3.81
CA VAL A 537 9.00 44.17 4.82
C VAL A 537 8.27 43.44 5.93
N ARG A 538 8.92 43.33 7.10
CA ARG A 538 8.48 42.47 8.21
C ARG A 538 7.99 43.24 9.43
N ASP A 539 8.41 44.49 9.58
CA ASP A 539 8.13 45.30 10.76
C ASP A 539 6.74 45.96 10.64
N TRP A 540 5.70 45.19 10.96
CA TRP A 540 4.31 45.65 10.94
C TRP A 540 3.77 45.76 12.36
N SER A 541 2.93 46.77 12.61
CA SER A 541 2.32 47.03 13.91
C SER A 541 0.81 47.20 13.78
N PRO A 542 0.01 46.68 14.72
CA PRO A 542 -1.43 46.88 14.72
C PRO A 542 -1.80 48.36 14.95
N VAL A 543 -2.85 48.82 14.27
CA VAL A 543 -3.41 50.17 14.41
C VAL A 543 -4.94 50.15 14.43
N GLU A 544 -5.57 51.12 15.08
CA GLU A 544 -7.04 51.16 15.24
C GLU A 544 -7.80 51.47 13.94
N SER A 545 -7.24 52.31 13.06
CA SER A 545 -7.86 52.63 11.77
C SER A 545 -6.85 53.11 10.74
N VAL A 546 -7.16 52.91 9.46
CA VAL A 546 -6.34 53.34 8.32
C VAL A 546 -6.23 54.87 8.22
N SER A 547 -7.25 55.60 8.69
CA SER A 547 -7.29 57.06 8.72
C SER A 547 -6.45 57.68 9.84
N ALA A 548 -6.06 56.91 10.86
CA ALA A 548 -5.23 57.34 11.99
C ALA A 548 -3.76 56.90 11.88
N VAL A 549 -3.32 56.50 10.68
CA VAL A 549 -1.98 55.97 10.43
C VAL A 549 -0.92 57.07 10.57
N GLY A 550 -0.38 57.22 11.78
CA GLY A 550 0.90 57.88 12.06
C GLY A 550 2.06 56.87 12.07
N PRO A 551 3.32 57.33 12.26
CA PRO A 551 4.45 56.41 12.36
C PRO A 551 4.22 55.40 13.50
N PRO A 552 4.45 54.09 13.25
CA PRO A 552 4.18 53.06 14.24
C PRO A 552 5.00 53.28 15.51
N ARG A 553 4.40 53.03 16.69
CA ARG A 553 5.13 53.03 17.96
C ARG A 553 5.98 51.76 18.02
N LEU A 554 7.28 51.90 17.76
CA LEU A 554 8.26 50.81 17.92
C LEU A 554 8.27 50.34 19.38
N GLY A 555 7.60 49.21 19.64
CA GLY A 555 7.80 48.44 20.86
C GLY A 555 9.16 47.75 20.77
N ALA A 556 10.08 48.11 21.66
CA ALA A 556 11.34 47.41 21.81
C ALA A 556 11.09 46.11 22.58
N GLU A 557 10.98 44.98 21.87
CA GLU A 557 11.23 43.68 22.47
C GLU A 557 12.16 42.84 21.58
N VAL A 558 13.28 42.48 22.20
CA VAL A 558 14.28 41.54 21.72
C VAL A 558 13.67 40.14 21.84
N SER A 559 13.51 39.44 20.71
CA SER A 559 13.24 38.00 20.74
C SER A 559 14.39 37.26 20.08
N ALA A 560 14.99 36.35 20.85
CA ALA A 560 15.98 35.37 20.43
C ALA A 560 15.32 34.22 19.62
N ASP A 561 14.50 34.56 18.62
CA ASP A 561 13.91 33.55 17.73
C ASP A 561 14.96 33.04 16.75
N PRO A 562 15.41 31.77 16.84
CA PRO A 562 16.41 31.21 15.95
C PRO A 562 15.95 31.18 14.48
N TRP A 563 14.65 31.27 14.22
CA TRP A 563 14.07 31.20 12.88
C TRP A 563 13.81 32.57 12.25
N ARG A 564 14.17 33.68 12.91
CA ARG A 564 13.97 35.05 12.41
C ARG A 564 14.45 35.27 10.96
N ALA A 565 15.53 34.58 10.57
CA ALA A 565 16.10 34.63 9.22
C ALA A 565 15.18 34.03 8.13
N LEU A 566 14.12 33.31 8.52
CA LEU A 566 13.11 32.74 7.63
C LEU A 566 11.74 33.41 7.77
N HIS A 567 11.49 34.29 8.75
CA HIS A 567 10.20 35.00 8.80
C HIS A 567 10.07 35.95 7.60
N ALA A 568 9.05 35.76 6.78
CA ALA A 568 8.71 36.65 5.67
C ALA A 568 7.21 36.95 5.58
N TYR A 569 6.38 36.00 6.04
CA TYR A 569 4.94 36.14 5.99
C TYR A 569 4.41 36.92 7.20
N VAL A 570 3.64 37.97 6.94
CA VAL A 570 3.02 38.79 7.98
C VAL A 570 1.62 38.24 8.24
N ARG A 571 1.46 37.55 9.36
CA ARG A 571 0.14 37.08 9.81
C ARG A 571 -0.68 38.27 10.30
N LEU A 572 -1.93 38.34 9.84
CA LEU A 572 -2.86 39.33 10.35
C LEU A 572 -3.40 38.86 11.71
N PRO A 573 -3.59 39.78 12.68
CA PRO A 573 -4.29 39.46 13.92
C PRO A 573 -5.66 38.87 13.58
N GLN A 574 -6.06 37.85 14.33
CA GLN A 574 -7.44 37.39 14.25
C GLN A 574 -8.30 38.43 14.98
N PRO A 575 -9.43 38.88 14.38
CA PRO A 575 -10.40 39.67 15.13
C PRO A 575 -10.88 38.85 16.33
N GLU A 576 -11.04 39.46 17.51
CA GLU A 576 -11.64 38.73 18.63
C GLU A 576 -13.07 38.31 18.24
N PRO A 577 -13.56 37.14 18.68
CA PRO A 577 -14.92 36.70 18.40
C PRO A 577 -15.91 37.66 19.08
N ALA A 578 -16.31 38.71 18.36
CA ALA A 578 -17.29 39.67 18.84
C ALA A 578 -18.64 38.97 19.02
N LEU A 579 -19.27 39.18 20.18
CA LEU A 579 -20.59 38.64 20.53
C LEU A 579 -21.74 39.20 19.66
N GLU A 580 -21.47 40.13 18.74
CA GLU A 580 -22.46 40.77 17.88
C GLU A 580 -21.92 40.96 16.46
N SER A 581 -22.82 40.92 15.49
CA SER A 581 -22.63 40.83 14.02
C SER A 581 -21.90 42.00 13.34
N ARG A 582 -20.84 42.56 13.93
CA ARG A 582 -19.95 43.53 13.30
C ARG A 582 -18.72 42.82 12.76
N ILE A 583 -18.48 42.92 11.46
CA ILE A 583 -17.21 42.48 10.86
C ILE A 583 -16.14 43.44 11.36
N GLU A 584 -15.39 43.03 12.39
CA GLU A 584 -14.21 43.78 12.82
C GLU A 584 -13.11 43.67 11.78
N CYS A 585 -12.54 44.82 11.42
CA CYS A 585 -11.44 44.87 10.46
C CYS A 585 -10.12 44.91 11.21
N SER A 586 -9.18 44.05 10.82
CA SER A 586 -7.81 44.13 11.31
C SER A 586 -6.99 45.05 10.41
N VAL A 587 -6.18 45.92 11.02
CA VAL A 587 -5.29 46.84 10.31
C VAL A 587 -3.87 46.73 10.85
N LEU A 588 -2.91 46.47 9.96
CA LEU A 588 -1.48 46.55 10.25
C LEU A 588 -0.88 47.71 9.47
N ALA A 589 0.08 48.42 10.08
CA ALA A 589 0.81 49.50 9.43
C ALA A 589 2.33 49.37 9.64
N THR A 590 3.09 49.93 8.71
CA THR A 590 4.55 50.01 8.75
C THR A 590 5.03 51.33 8.15
N ALA A 591 6.18 51.82 8.62
CA ALA A 591 6.85 52.98 8.04
C ALA A 591 8.09 52.51 7.26
N LEU A 592 8.21 52.99 6.02
CA LEU A 592 9.30 52.68 5.11
C LEU A 592 10.01 53.96 4.69
N ARG A 593 11.34 53.92 4.69
CA ARG A 593 12.17 54.98 4.12
C ARG A 593 12.95 54.41 2.95
N LEU A 594 12.81 55.03 1.79
CA LEU A 594 13.43 54.59 0.54
C LEU A 594 14.39 55.66 0.04
N ASP A 595 15.63 55.28 -0.25
CA ASP A 595 16.63 56.18 -0.81
C ASP A 595 16.44 56.40 -2.32
N GLU A 596 15.78 55.46 -2.99
CA GLU A 596 15.49 55.47 -4.43
C GLU A 596 14.08 54.92 -4.71
N THR A 597 13.55 55.19 -5.90
CA THR A 597 12.29 54.58 -6.35
C THR A 597 12.46 53.07 -6.39
N SER A 598 11.57 52.35 -5.71
CA SER A 598 11.65 50.90 -5.56
C SER A 598 10.34 50.22 -5.93
N ARG A 599 10.43 49.07 -6.58
CA ARG A 599 9.33 48.15 -6.92
C ARG A 599 9.07 47.19 -5.77
N PHE A 600 7.80 46.93 -5.53
CA PHE A 600 7.32 46.02 -4.51
C PHE A 600 6.33 45.03 -5.12
N GLU A 601 6.34 43.81 -4.61
CA GLU A 601 5.29 42.80 -4.79
C GLU A 601 4.48 42.68 -3.49
N PHE A 602 3.16 42.80 -3.61
CA PHE A 602 2.21 42.52 -2.53
C PHE A 602 1.40 41.26 -2.84
N ALA A 603 1.60 40.22 -2.05
CA ALA A 603 0.94 38.92 -2.24
C ALA A 603 0.10 38.55 -0.99
N PRO A 604 -1.17 38.96 -0.92
CA PRO A 604 -2.03 38.62 0.20
C PRO A 604 -2.65 37.22 0.06
N TRP A 605 -3.04 36.63 1.19
CA TRP A 605 -3.79 35.37 1.23
C TRP A 605 -5.25 35.56 0.83
N ASP A 606 -5.86 36.59 1.40
CA ASP A 606 -7.28 36.91 1.32
C ASP A 606 -7.54 38.29 0.69
N PRO A 607 -8.82 38.63 0.43
CA PRO A 607 -9.21 39.99 0.07
C PRO A 607 -8.75 41.00 1.13
N VAL A 608 -7.97 41.98 0.71
CA VAL A 608 -7.41 43.04 1.55
C VAL A 608 -7.23 44.31 0.74
N SER A 609 -7.19 45.45 1.44
CA SER A 609 -6.85 46.73 0.83
C SER A 609 -5.52 47.24 1.36
N LEU A 610 -4.62 47.64 0.47
CA LEU A 610 -3.33 48.26 0.78
C LEU A 610 -3.44 49.77 0.59
N TRP A 611 -2.97 50.53 1.57
CA TRP A 611 -3.03 51.98 1.62
C TRP A 611 -1.62 52.57 1.78
N ARG A 612 -1.39 53.74 1.18
CA ARG A 612 -0.15 54.52 1.27
C ARG A 612 -0.49 55.94 1.71
N ASN A 613 0.08 56.39 2.82
CA ASN A 613 -0.12 57.74 3.36
C ASN A 613 -1.61 58.13 3.46
N GLY A 614 -2.45 57.18 3.89
CA GLY A 614 -3.91 57.35 4.01
C GLY A 614 -4.70 57.28 2.68
N GLN A 615 -4.05 57.07 1.53
CA GLN A 615 -4.70 56.89 0.24
C GLN A 615 -4.71 55.42 -0.19
N LEU A 616 -5.81 54.96 -0.79
CA LEU A 616 -5.94 53.59 -1.27
C LEU A 616 -4.97 53.37 -2.43
N LEU A 617 -4.10 52.37 -2.30
CA LEU A 617 -3.10 52.00 -3.30
C LEU A 617 -3.54 50.78 -4.11
N LEU A 618 -3.95 49.69 -3.43
CA LEU A 618 -4.46 48.47 -4.07
C LEU A 618 -5.71 47.97 -3.33
N ASP A 619 -6.67 47.44 -4.07
CA ASP A 619 -7.89 46.81 -3.53
C ASP A 619 -8.02 45.39 -4.07
N VAL A 620 -7.61 44.39 -3.27
CA VAL A 620 -7.61 42.98 -3.66
C VAL A 620 -8.94 42.36 -3.23
N ARG A 621 -9.76 41.96 -4.21
CA ARG A 621 -11.11 41.44 -3.96
C ARG A 621 -11.23 39.92 -4.03
N THR A 622 -10.16 39.25 -4.43
CA THR A 622 -10.06 37.78 -4.51
C THR A 622 -9.15 37.25 -3.39
N SER A 623 -9.13 35.93 -3.15
CA SER A 623 -8.14 35.26 -2.31
C SER A 623 -7.02 34.71 -3.20
N PRO A 624 -5.89 35.41 -3.38
CA PRO A 624 -4.79 34.92 -4.23
C PRO A 624 -3.96 33.84 -3.53
N GLY A 625 -4.18 33.61 -2.23
CA GLY A 625 -3.53 32.55 -1.46
C GLY A 625 -2.07 32.83 -1.12
N ALA A 626 -1.60 34.08 -1.17
CA ALA A 626 -0.25 34.50 -0.82
C ALA A 626 0.84 33.71 -1.57
N VAL A 627 0.84 33.79 -2.91
CA VAL A 627 1.82 33.13 -3.77
C VAL A 627 2.76 34.19 -4.36
N LEU A 628 4.05 34.12 -4.02
CA LEU A 628 5.08 34.99 -4.56
C LEU A 628 5.28 34.79 -6.08
N GLY A 629 5.67 35.84 -6.79
CA GLY A 629 5.68 35.93 -8.25
C GLY A 629 4.28 35.98 -8.90
N ARG A 630 3.22 36.08 -8.08
CA ARG A 630 1.82 36.25 -8.53
C ARG A 630 1.09 37.34 -7.74
N GLY A 631 1.81 38.07 -6.89
CA GLY A 631 1.30 39.24 -6.21
C GLY A 631 1.07 40.41 -7.15
N LEU A 632 0.55 41.49 -6.59
CA LEU A 632 0.37 42.76 -7.28
C LEU A 632 1.63 43.58 -7.14
N GLU A 633 2.17 44.02 -8.26
CA GLU A 633 3.36 44.88 -8.27
C GLU A 633 2.97 46.36 -8.24
N PHE A 634 3.75 47.16 -7.53
CA PHE A 634 3.61 48.61 -7.49
C PHE A 634 4.95 49.28 -7.20
N GLU A 635 5.05 50.59 -7.48
CA GLU A 635 6.24 51.39 -7.25
C GLU A 635 6.02 52.41 -6.14
N LEU A 636 7.05 52.61 -5.31
CA LEU A 636 7.13 53.69 -4.34
C LEU A 636 8.33 54.58 -4.69
N PRO A 637 8.14 55.90 -4.86
CA PRO A 637 9.25 56.82 -5.11
C PRO A 637 10.16 56.93 -3.89
N ALA A 638 11.37 57.48 -4.05
CA ALA A 638 12.25 57.82 -2.93
C ALA A 638 11.51 58.71 -1.90
N GLY A 639 11.73 58.47 -0.62
CA GLY A 639 11.11 59.21 0.48
C GLY A 639 10.57 58.33 1.61
N GLU A 640 9.86 58.97 2.54
CA GLU A 640 9.17 58.30 3.66
C GLU A 640 7.73 57.97 3.28
N HIS A 641 7.35 56.72 3.52
CA HIS A 641 6.02 56.19 3.23
C HIS A 641 5.47 55.49 4.45
N THR A 642 4.19 55.65 4.71
CA THR A 642 3.47 54.79 5.66
C THR A 642 2.51 53.90 4.88
N LEU A 643 2.69 52.58 5.01
CA LEU A 643 1.82 51.59 4.41
C LEU A 643 0.88 51.02 5.45
N ALA A 644 -0.37 50.74 5.06
CA ALA A 644 -1.34 50.06 5.90
C ALA A 644 -2.12 49.00 5.12
N VAL A 645 -2.24 47.80 5.69
CA VAL A 645 -3.03 46.69 5.14
C VAL A 645 -4.25 46.51 6.01
N ARG A 646 -5.43 46.51 5.39
CA ARG A 646 -6.73 46.33 6.05
C ARG A 646 -7.42 45.07 5.53
N ARG A 647 -7.89 44.22 6.45
CA ARG A 647 -8.70 43.02 6.17
C ARG A 647 -10.02 43.12 6.94
N CYS A 648 -11.13 42.80 6.28
CA CYS A 648 -12.47 42.78 6.87
C CYS A 648 -13.19 41.48 6.45
N ALA A 649 -12.60 40.33 6.77
CA ALA A 649 -13.08 39.01 6.37
C ALA A 649 -13.21 38.10 7.61
N PRO A 650 -13.99 37.00 7.53
CA PRO A 650 -14.11 36.02 8.61
C PRO A 650 -12.76 35.44 9.06
N GLU A 651 -12.73 34.77 10.21
CA GLU A 651 -11.52 34.11 10.70
C GLU A 651 -10.94 33.14 9.65
N ASP A 652 -9.65 33.31 9.35
CA ASP A 652 -8.87 32.35 8.57
C ASP A 652 -7.48 32.27 9.21
N PRO A 653 -7.04 31.11 9.74
CA PRO A 653 -5.75 30.95 10.38
C PRO A 653 -4.56 31.20 9.43
N ALA A 654 -4.77 31.13 8.12
CA ALA A 654 -3.78 31.43 7.10
C ALA A 654 -3.85 32.91 6.63
N ALA A 655 -4.69 33.76 7.23
CA ALA A 655 -4.79 35.17 6.85
C ALA A 655 -3.49 35.95 7.10
N GLY A 656 -3.09 36.71 6.08
CA GLY A 656 -1.85 37.48 6.09
C GLY A 656 -1.40 37.85 4.69
N PHE A 657 -0.16 38.30 4.56
CA PHE A 657 0.40 38.72 3.28
C PHE A 657 1.93 38.69 3.26
N PHE A 658 2.50 38.67 2.06
CA PHE A 658 3.88 39.07 1.82
C PHE A 658 3.92 40.49 1.26
N LEU A 659 4.90 41.28 1.71
CA LEU A 659 5.34 42.49 1.02
C LEU A 659 6.84 42.38 0.78
N ARG A 660 7.24 42.36 -0.49
CA ARG A 660 8.62 42.12 -0.91
C ARG A 660 9.11 43.22 -1.84
N ARG A 661 10.29 43.79 -1.59
CA ARG A 661 11.02 44.66 -2.52
C ARG A 661 11.62 43.82 -3.64
N LEU A 662 11.39 44.21 -4.89
CA LEU A 662 11.86 43.50 -6.08
C LEU A 662 13.20 44.00 -6.61
N ASP A 663 13.58 45.23 -6.22
CA ASP A 663 14.84 45.82 -6.63
C ASP A 663 15.92 45.45 -5.59
N GLY A 664 16.74 44.46 -5.97
CA GLY A 664 17.84 43.89 -5.20
C GLY A 664 18.64 42.90 -6.03
#